data_AF-A0A1M7KM44-F1
#
_entry.id   AF-A0A1M7KM44-F1
#
_cell.length_a   1.000
_cell.length_b   1.000
_cell.length_c   1.000
_cell.angle_alpha   90.00
_cell.angle_beta   90.00
_cell.angle_gamma   90.00
#
_symmetry.space_group_name_H-M   'P 1'
#
loop_
_entity.id
_entity.type
_entity.pdbx_description
1 polymer ?
#
loop_
_entity_poly.entity_id
_entity_poly.type
_entity_poly.pdbx_seq_one_letter_code
_entity_poly.pdbx_strand_id
1 'polypeptide(L)'
;MKSCTTVLACLGLVTVAGAQVTLGDAGGWLESAYAQWASDGSDSYNVYYSGNGKSNVKVDAELVRKYGSTWRVDVPGLKAGDYTLKIVGVKSGKEGASATTKTLSVKAHDRSGFAFANGRVPGAYKADGTLKDGAVVLYITESTKNTVTMDVATSSKGAKTTCKSFQGILNCFKKGYETTPLDLRFVGNVTDSDSLVQGDMVIDLGKSETSYVTVEGVGPDATVNGWGIRVKNAQNVEIRNLGIMNVNSDEGDNVGLQQNNQYVWVHNCDFFYGDAGSDKDQVKGDGALDCKLSTYITFSYNHFWDNGKSNLLGLKEGTNDGYYITYHHNWYDHSDSRHPRVRYYSAHVYNNYYDGNAKYGAGSTLGSSVFMENNYFRNCKYPMLTSMQGTDVYASGTKRDPTNNGTFSKEAGGTIKAYGNHFEGSYTFIPYGATSYKVKGVETTAASQGINTSEDFDAYVVDSRGTKVPSTVKSYDGANTYNNFDTDNSVMYSYKADDAATARDNVVRYAGRVQGGDFKWTFDNSVDDASSDVNQPLKDALVAYKGWNGNVVPVESSSSTLASSSSSAPVEDLSSSSSLASSSSAPVEDLSSSSSSSVTLQSSDSETSVSIAESLRAPAMRYIAADRRLEIGVAGMFRVDVVRMDGTKVLSSASRVVDLSGLRAGVYVVRLVSAGSALQLKILKSAP
;
A
#
# COMPACT_ATOMS: atom_id res chain seq x y z
N MET A 1 86.56 -10.73 41.17
CA MET A 1 86.05 -10.90 39.79
C MET A 1 85.06 -12.04 39.73
N LYS A 2 83.76 -11.77 39.84
CA LYS A 2 82.67 -12.56 39.26
C LYS A 2 81.53 -11.57 38.99
N SER A 3 81.40 -11.16 37.72
CA SER A 3 80.41 -10.18 37.28
C SER A 3 79.04 -10.84 37.20
N CYS A 4 78.06 -10.20 37.84
CA CYS A 4 76.66 -10.60 37.87
C CYS A 4 75.98 -10.10 36.58
N THR A 5 75.31 -10.98 35.84
CA THR A 5 74.56 -10.63 34.63
C THR A 5 73.13 -10.32 35.03
N THR A 6 72.71 -9.06 34.93
CA THR A 6 71.32 -8.63 35.11
C THR A 6 70.62 -8.60 33.75
N VAL A 7 69.57 -9.41 33.60
CA VAL A 7 68.65 -9.40 32.46
C VAL A 7 67.65 -8.26 32.64
N LEU A 8 67.64 -7.30 31.72
CA LEU A 8 66.65 -6.22 31.68
C LEU A 8 65.57 -6.59 30.64
N ALA A 9 64.38 -6.95 31.13
CA ALA A 9 63.21 -7.18 30.29
C ALA A 9 62.57 -5.82 29.91
N CYS A 10 62.68 -5.42 28.64
CA CYS A 10 61.91 -4.31 28.10
C CYS A 10 60.46 -4.75 27.85
N LEU A 11 59.53 -4.34 28.73
CA LEU A 11 58.10 -4.33 28.40
C LEU A 11 57.85 -3.21 27.37
N GLY A 12 57.66 -3.59 26.11
CA GLY A 12 57.09 -2.70 25.11
C GLY A 12 55.61 -2.46 25.40
N LEU A 13 55.24 -1.23 25.74
CA LEU A 13 53.86 -0.76 25.72
C LEU A 13 53.38 -0.75 24.26
N VAL A 14 52.68 -1.80 23.84
CA VAL A 14 51.86 -1.77 22.62
C VAL A 14 50.64 -0.93 22.94
N THR A 15 50.66 0.35 22.58
CA THR A 15 49.44 1.15 22.49
C THR A 15 48.62 0.60 21.34
N VAL A 16 47.62 -0.24 21.65
CA VAL A 16 46.58 -0.63 20.70
C VAL A 16 45.78 0.65 20.42
N ALA A 17 46.07 1.32 19.30
CA ALA A 17 45.16 2.32 18.76
C ALA A 17 43.80 1.64 18.60
N GLY A 18 42.77 2.13 19.30
CA GLY A 18 41.42 1.58 19.18
C GLY A 18 41.01 1.57 17.70
N ALA A 19 40.56 0.42 17.21
CA ALA A 19 40.10 0.27 15.83
C ALA A 19 39.07 1.38 15.53
N GLN A 20 39.32 2.18 14.50
CA GLN A 20 38.40 3.22 14.06
C GLN A 20 37.22 2.58 13.33
N VAL A 21 36.02 3.12 13.54
CA VAL A 21 34.83 2.73 12.76
C VAL A 21 35.14 2.97 11.28
N THR A 22 35.09 1.92 10.46
CA THR A 22 35.38 2.01 9.03
C THR A 22 34.07 2.17 8.26
N LEU A 23 33.80 3.40 7.81
CA LEU A 23 32.61 3.72 7.02
C LEU A 23 32.65 3.06 5.64
N GLY A 24 31.50 2.53 5.23
CA GLY A 24 31.19 2.07 3.89
C GLY A 24 30.31 3.09 3.16
N ASP A 25 29.26 2.59 2.52
CA ASP A 25 28.32 3.41 1.74
C ASP A 25 27.43 4.29 2.64
N ALA A 26 27.16 5.52 2.22
CA ALA A 26 26.30 6.46 2.94
C ALA A 26 25.70 7.48 1.98
N GLY A 27 24.44 7.88 2.23
CA GLY A 27 23.72 8.79 1.35
C GLY A 27 22.48 9.39 2.00
N GLY A 28 22.02 10.51 1.42
CA GLY A 28 20.68 11.05 1.68
C GLY A 28 19.68 10.58 0.62
N TRP A 29 18.42 10.51 1.00
CA TRP A 29 17.30 10.11 0.14
C TRP A 29 16.10 11.06 0.35
N LEU A 30 14.89 10.61 0.05
CA LEU A 30 13.65 11.29 0.42
C LEU A 30 13.43 11.13 1.93
N GLU A 31 13.48 12.25 2.65
CA GLU A 31 13.25 12.42 4.09
C GLU A 31 13.99 11.46 5.00
N SER A 32 15.11 10.94 4.50
CA SER A 32 15.91 9.94 5.18
C SER A 32 17.37 10.01 4.77
N ALA A 33 18.24 9.49 5.63
CA ALA A 33 19.65 9.28 5.34
C ALA A 33 20.10 7.92 5.87
N TYR A 34 21.10 7.32 5.24
CA TYR A 34 21.65 6.04 5.66
C TYR A 34 23.18 6.06 5.72
N ALA A 35 23.74 5.13 6.48
CA ALA A 35 25.16 4.83 6.46
C ALA A 35 25.39 3.34 6.74
N GLN A 36 26.45 2.79 6.17
CA GLN A 36 26.93 1.44 6.40
C GLN A 36 28.36 1.47 6.93
N TRP A 37 28.74 0.48 7.74
CA TRP A 37 30.11 0.38 8.25
C TRP A 37 30.48 -1.07 8.58
N ALA A 38 31.78 -1.37 8.58
CA ALA A 38 32.28 -2.67 8.98
C ALA A 38 32.28 -2.82 10.50
N SER A 39 32.01 -4.03 10.97
CA SER A 39 32.14 -4.38 12.39
C SER A 39 33.61 -4.27 12.84
N ASP A 40 33.88 -3.52 13.90
CA ASP A 40 35.22 -3.30 14.45
C ASP A 40 35.50 -4.04 15.78
N GLY A 41 34.56 -4.89 16.22
CA GLY A 41 34.62 -5.61 17.49
C GLY A 41 33.99 -4.85 18.67
N SER A 42 33.25 -3.78 18.39
CA SER A 42 32.27 -3.17 19.31
C SER A 42 31.06 -4.10 19.52
N ASP A 43 30.45 -4.01 20.70
CA ASP A 43 29.26 -4.79 21.09
C ASP A 43 27.99 -4.24 20.41
N SER A 44 27.92 -2.92 20.28
CA SER A 44 26.86 -2.17 19.60
C SER A 44 27.39 -0.83 19.08
N TYR A 45 26.52 -0.02 18.48
CA TYR A 45 26.87 1.31 18.00
C TYR A 45 25.77 2.31 18.37
N ASN A 46 26.19 3.50 18.82
CA ASN A 46 25.31 4.66 18.85
C ASN A 46 25.51 5.46 17.57
N VAL A 47 24.41 5.96 17.00
CA VAL A 47 24.44 6.84 15.83
C VAL A 47 23.84 8.18 16.20
N TYR A 48 24.45 9.25 15.70
CA TYR A 48 24.00 10.61 15.90
C TYR A 48 23.89 11.33 14.55
N TYR A 49 22.84 12.11 14.34
CA TYR A 49 22.76 13.01 13.20
C TYR A 49 23.00 14.47 13.60
N SER A 50 23.58 15.24 12.67
CA SER A 50 23.68 16.70 12.74
C SER A 50 23.25 17.29 11.40
N GLY A 51 22.53 18.41 11.42
CA GLY A 51 21.94 19.05 10.23
C GLY A 51 20.66 19.82 10.58
N ASN A 52 20.26 20.76 9.72
CA ASN A 52 19.07 21.58 9.92
C ASN A 52 18.98 22.24 11.33
N GLY A 53 20.10 22.80 11.80
CA GLY A 53 20.19 23.49 13.10
C GLY A 53 20.25 22.56 14.32
N LYS A 54 20.21 21.24 14.13
CA LYS A 54 20.38 20.23 15.19
C LYS A 54 21.81 19.68 15.18
N SER A 55 22.33 19.36 16.36
CA SER A 55 23.69 18.82 16.54
C SER A 55 23.66 17.58 17.43
N ASN A 56 24.29 16.50 16.98
CA ASN A 56 24.44 15.22 17.68
C ASN A 56 23.13 14.71 18.30
N VAL A 57 22.05 14.69 17.51
CA VAL A 57 20.81 14.06 17.95
C VAL A 57 20.96 12.56 17.83
N LYS A 58 20.81 11.86 18.95
CA LYS A 58 20.91 10.40 19.00
C LYS A 58 19.77 9.77 18.20
N VAL A 59 20.11 8.78 17.39
CA VAL A 59 19.18 7.96 16.61
C VAL A 59 18.72 6.78 17.47
N ASP A 60 17.45 6.38 17.29
CA ASP A 60 16.88 5.20 17.95
C ASP A 60 17.70 3.94 17.61
N ALA A 61 17.92 3.10 18.62
CA ALA A 61 18.75 1.90 18.47
C ALA A 61 18.14 0.89 17.50
N GLU A 62 16.81 0.89 17.37
CA GLU A 62 16.02 0.06 16.47
C GLU A 62 16.32 0.27 14.99
N LEU A 63 16.91 1.42 14.65
CA LEU A 63 17.32 1.77 13.29
C LEU A 63 18.73 1.27 12.96
N VAL A 64 19.51 0.82 13.96
CA VAL A 64 20.88 0.32 13.80
C VAL A 64 20.86 -1.21 13.68
N ARG A 65 21.16 -1.70 12.48
CA ARG A 65 20.91 -3.08 12.06
C ARG A 65 22.20 -3.76 11.62
N LYS A 66 22.34 -5.04 11.96
CA LYS A 66 23.54 -5.85 11.65
C LYS A 66 23.25 -6.85 10.53
N TYR A 67 24.11 -6.85 9.52
CA TYR A 67 24.09 -7.70 8.33
C TYR A 67 25.43 -8.46 8.22
N GLY A 68 25.52 -9.61 8.92
CA GLY A 68 26.78 -10.36 8.99
C GLY A 68 27.89 -9.52 9.64
N SER A 69 28.92 -9.18 8.86
CA SER A 69 30.05 -8.32 9.29
C SER A 69 29.81 -6.83 9.05
N THR A 70 28.70 -6.45 8.41
CA THR A 70 28.36 -5.06 8.08
C THR A 70 27.25 -4.58 9.00
N TRP A 71 27.25 -3.31 9.32
CA TRP A 71 26.18 -2.62 10.03
C TRP A 71 25.60 -1.53 9.15
N ARG A 72 24.34 -1.20 9.39
CA ARG A 72 23.62 -0.16 8.66
C ARG A 72 22.71 0.60 9.60
N VAL A 73 22.55 1.90 9.33
CA VAL A 73 21.51 2.74 9.93
C VAL A 73 20.71 3.41 8.83
N ASP A 74 19.40 3.55 9.06
CA ASP A 74 18.49 4.34 8.23
C ASP A 74 17.74 5.31 9.15
N VAL A 75 17.88 6.61 8.92
CA VAL A 75 17.31 7.66 9.76
C VAL A 75 16.16 8.32 9.00
N PRO A 76 14.90 7.88 9.16
CA PRO A 76 13.74 8.53 8.55
C PRO A 76 13.32 9.78 9.33
N GLY A 77 12.43 10.59 8.73
CA GLY A 77 11.86 11.76 9.38
C GLY A 77 12.78 12.98 9.38
N LEU A 78 13.71 13.05 8.43
CA LEU A 78 14.63 14.17 8.26
C LEU A 78 14.01 15.19 7.29
N LYS A 79 13.94 16.46 7.74
CA LYS A 79 13.62 17.57 6.84
C LYS A 79 14.63 17.66 5.71
N ALA A 80 14.20 18.05 4.51
CA ALA A 80 15.12 18.31 3.40
C ALA A 80 16.27 19.26 3.82
N GLY A 81 17.49 18.94 3.41
CA GLY A 81 18.70 19.66 3.80
C GLY A 81 19.93 18.76 3.87
N ASP A 82 21.02 19.32 4.38
CA ASP A 82 22.31 18.63 4.46
C ASP A 82 22.59 18.13 5.88
N TYR A 83 23.05 16.88 5.97
CA TYR A 83 23.27 16.17 7.22
C TYR A 83 24.62 15.45 7.27
N THR A 84 25.07 15.12 8.48
CA THR A 84 26.15 14.15 8.72
C THR A 84 25.70 13.12 9.75
N LEU A 85 26.11 11.87 9.58
CA LEU A 85 25.91 10.81 10.57
C LEU A 85 27.24 10.50 11.26
N LYS A 86 27.25 10.56 12.59
CA LYS A 86 28.37 10.13 13.44
C LYS A 86 28.05 8.77 14.04
N ILE A 87 28.87 7.79 13.74
CA ILE A 87 28.76 6.40 14.20
C ILE A 87 29.81 6.21 15.28
N VAL A 88 29.39 5.71 16.45
CA VAL A 88 30.25 5.54 17.63
C VAL A 88 30.18 4.09 18.09
N GLY A 89 31.31 3.40 18.09
CA GLY A 89 31.42 2.04 18.63
C GLY A 89 31.21 2.03 20.14
N VAL A 90 30.41 1.09 20.63
CA VAL A 90 30.12 0.92 22.06
C VAL A 90 30.69 -0.41 22.53
N LYS A 91 31.52 -0.38 23.57
CA LYS A 91 32.10 -1.57 24.18
C LYS A 91 31.92 -1.53 25.69
N SER A 92 31.30 -2.58 26.24
CA SER A 92 30.95 -2.66 27.66
C SER A 92 30.17 -1.41 28.15
N GLY A 93 29.21 -0.97 27.35
CA GLY A 93 28.34 0.19 27.63
C GLY A 93 29.00 1.56 27.48
N LYS A 94 30.26 1.64 27.03
CA LYS A 94 30.98 2.91 26.85
C LYS A 94 31.25 3.20 25.38
N GLU A 95 30.98 4.44 24.98
CA GLU A 95 31.35 4.95 23.67
C GLU A 95 32.87 5.05 23.53
N GLY A 96 33.37 4.64 22.36
CA GLY A 96 34.78 4.63 22.02
C GLY A 96 35.05 5.34 20.70
N ALA A 97 35.71 4.62 19.78
CA ALA A 97 36.06 5.15 18.47
C ALA A 97 34.81 5.55 17.67
N SER A 98 34.94 6.59 16.85
CA SER A 98 33.83 7.08 16.03
C SER A 98 34.30 7.53 14.67
N ALA A 99 33.40 7.45 13.69
CA ALA A 99 33.59 8.04 12.37
C ALA A 99 32.36 8.89 12.01
N THR A 100 32.56 9.92 11.20
CA THR A 100 31.48 10.79 10.71
C THR A 100 31.44 10.73 9.18
N THR A 101 30.25 10.58 8.61
CA THR A 101 30.06 10.57 7.16
C THR A 101 30.46 11.91 6.55
N LYS A 102 30.65 11.91 5.22
CA LYS A 102 30.55 13.15 4.45
C LYS A 102 29.13 13.72 4.55
N THR A 103 28.95 14.95 4.07
CA THR A 103 27.62 15.57 3.94
C THR A 103 26.69 14.69 3.09
N LEU A 104 25.50 14.45 3.61
CA LEU A 104 24.42 13.66 3.02
C LEU A 104 23.27 14.61 2.70
N SER A 105 22.90 14.74 1.42
CA SER A 105 21.82 15.63 0.99
C SER A 105 20.47 14.90 0.99
N VAL A 106 19.57 15.32 1.87
CA VAL A 106 18.20 14.81 2.04
C VAL A 106 17.23 15.68 1.24
N LYS A 107 16.29 15.06 0.53
CA LYS A 107 15.23 15.72 -0.25
C LYS A 107 13.87 15.51 0.43
N ALA A 108 12.89 16.34 0.09
CA ALA A 108 11.52 16.15 0.55
C ALA A 108 10.78 15.12 -0.31
N HIS A 109 9.80 14.43 0.26
CA HIS A 109 8.79 13.77 -0.55
C HIS A 109 7.91 14.81 -1.28
N ASP A 110 7.42 14.45 -2.46
CA ASP A 110 6.45 15.25 -3.21
C ASP A 110 5.05 15.07 -2.59
N ARG A 111 4.55 16.11 -1.94
CA ARG A 111 3.22 16.15 -1.30
C ARG A 111 2.16 16.80 -2.19
N SER A 112 2.24 16.56 -3.50
CA SER A 112 1.20 16.96 -4.46
C SER A 112 0.10 15.91 -4.53
N GLY A 113 -1.17 16.32 -4.61
CA GLY A 113 -2.28 15.38 -4.72
C GLY A 113 -3.49 15.72 -3.88
N PHE A 114 -4.62 15.06 -4.18
CA PHE A 114 -5.86 15.26 -3.43
C PHE A 114 -5.76 14.83 -1.95
N ALA A 115 -4.82 13.98 -1.55
CA ALA A 115 -4.61 13.62 -0.15
C ALA A 115 -4.18 14.80 0.72
N PHE A 116 -3.66 15.87 0.10
CA PHE A 116 -3.20 17.10 0.75
C PHE A 116 -4.13 18.29 0.55
N ALA A 117 -5.30 18.05 -0.07
CA ALA A 117 -6.31 19.09 -0.22
C ALA A 117 -6.76 19.62 1.14
N ASN A 118 -7.29 20.85 1.15
CA ASN A 118 -7.87 21.46 2.35
C ASN A 118 -6.88 21.61 3.53
N GLY A 119 -5.58 21.71 3.24
CA GLY A 119 -4.53 21.87 4.26
C GLY A 119 -4.25 20.61 5.08
N ARG A 120 -4.73 19.44 4.63
CA ARG A 120 -4.50 18.17 5.30
C ARG A 120 -3.09 17.64 5.02
N VAL A 121 -2.52 16.95 6.01
CA VAL A 121 -1.27 16.20 5.88
C VAL A 121 -1.50 14.83 6.54
N PRO A 122 -1.66 13.76 5.74
CA PRO A 122 -1.88 12.41 6.25
C PRO A 122 -0.75 11.92 7.17
N GLY A 123 -1.05 10.93 8.01
CA GLY A 123 -0.03 10.20 8.78
C GLY A 123 0.54 10.95 9.99
N ALA A 124 1.60 10.40 10.59
CA ALA A 124 2.30 10.93 11.75
C ALA A 124 3.35 12.00 11.42
N TYR A 125 3.53 12.36 10.15
CA TYR A 125 4.51 13.34 9.69
C TYR A 125 3.91 14.71 9.41
N LYS A 126 4.73 15.76 9.59
CA LYS A 126 4.46 17.14 9.17
C LYS A 126 4.73 17.29 7.67
N ALA A 127 4.28 18.39 7.09
CA ALA A 127 4.51 18.71 5.68
C ALA A 127 6.00 18.86 5.32
N ASP A 128 6.88 19.10 6.29
CA ASP A 128 8.32 19.21 6.09
C ASP A 128 9.09 17.89 6.28
N GLY A 129 8.38 16.78 6.51
CA GLY A 129 8.95 15.45 6.69
C GLY A 129 9.40 15.11 8.09
N THR A 130 9.28 16.01 9.06
CA THR A 130 9.55 15.68 10.48
C THR A 130 8.31 15.09 11.16
N LEU A 131 8.49 14.31 12.23
CA LEU A 131 7.36 13.78 13.01
C LEU A 131 6.50 14.90 13.62
N LYS A 132 5.18 14.68 13.67
CA LYS A 132 4.23 15.53 14.41
C LYS A 132 4.57 15.54 15.90
N ASP A 133 4.23 16.65 16.56
CA ASP A 133 4.52 16.79 17.98
C ASP A 133 3.74 15.74 18.78
N GLY A 134 4.43 15.06 19.70
CA GLY A 134 3.85 13.98 20.49
C GLY A 134 3.59 12.67 19.72
N ALA A 135 4.06 12.54 18.47
CA ALA A 135 3.92 11.29 17.72
C ALA A 135 4.57 10.11 18.49
N VAL A 136 3.87 8.98 18.50
CA VAL A 136 4.35 7.72 19.06
C VAL A 136 4.90 6.86 17.92
N VAL A 137 6.16 6.50 18.02
CA VAL A 137 6.84 5.61 17.05
C VAL A 137 6.96 4.23 17.66
N LEU A 138 6.49 3.21 16.94
CA LEU A 138 6.60 1.80 17.33
C LEU A 138 7.38 1.03 16.27
N TYR A 139 8.41 0.29 16.71
CA TYR A 139 9.23 -0.55 15.84
C TYR A 139 8.70 -1.97 15.77
N ILE A 140 8.27 -2.37 14.57
CA ILE A 140 7.69 -3.67 14.27
C ILE A 140 8.71 -4.51 13.52
N THR A 141 9.20 -5.55 14.17
CA THR A 141 10.08 -6.57 13.60
C THR A 141 9.35 -7.91 13.57
N GLU A 142 9.95 -8.90 12.92
CA GLU A 142 9.46 -10.27 12.97
C GLU A 142 9.29 -10.80 14.41
N SER A 143 10.15 -10.37 15.35
CA SER A 143 10.09 -10.79 16.75
C SER A 143 9.15 -9.95 17.62
N THR A 144 8.84 -8.71 17.23
CA THR A 144 7.98 -7.80 18.03
C THR A 144 6.54 -7.68 17.52
N LYS A 145 6.24 -8.19 16.32
CA LYS A 145 4.91 -8.08 15.68
C LYS A 145 3.72 -8.46 16.58
N ASN A 146 3.90 -9.47 17.43
CA ASN A 146 2.88 -9.99 18.34
C ASN A 146 2.96 -9.41 19.76
N THR A 147 3.99 -8.64 20.10
CA THR A 147 4.32 -8.27 21.48
C THR A 147 4.40 -6.79 21.76
N VAL A 148 4.56 -5.94 20.72
CA VAL A 148 4.53 -4.48 20.86
C VAL A 148 3.28 -4.01 21.60
N THR A 149 3.41 -2.97 22.42
CA THR A 149 2.28 -2.42 23.20
C THR A 149 2.19 -0.91 23.11
N MET A 150 0.98 -0.38 23.21
CA MET A 150 0.71 1.05 23.37
C MET A 150 -0.51 1.25 24.27
N ASP A 151 -0.48 2.27 25.13
CA ASP A 151 -1.66 2.73 25.84
C ASP A 151 -2.48 3.66 24.95
N VAL A 152 -3.68 3.22 24.58
CA VAL A 152 -4.57 3.90 23.63
C VAL A 152 -5.79 4.45 24.35
N ALA A 153 -6.16 5.70 24.09
CA ALA A 153 -7.43 6.27 24.55
C ALA A 153 -8.62 5.56 23.89
N THR A 154 -9.50 4.95 24.70
CA THR A 154 -10.64 4.14 24.22
C THR A 154 -12.00 4.68 24.65
N SER A 155 -12.04 5.85 25.29
CA SER A 155 -13.29 6.52 25.67
C SER A 155 -13.16 8.04 25.60
N SER A 156 -14.30 8.74 25.51
CA SER A 156 -14.39 10.21 25.53
C SER A 156 -13.89 10.85 26.82
N LYS A 157 -13.79 10.07 27.92
CA LYS A 157 -13.24 10.52 29.21
C LYS A 157 -11.73 10.35 29.31
N GLY A 158 -11.07 9.91 28.23
CA GLY A 158 -9.62 9.70 28.19
C GLY A 158 -9.12 8.43 28.87
N ALA A 159 -10.01 7.48 29.22
CA ALA A 159 -9.57 6.19 29.74
C ALA A 159 -8.67 5.48 28.72
N LYS A 160 -7.51 5.00 29.19
CA LYS A 160 -6.52 4.31 28.37
C LYS A 160 -6.60 2.80 28.54
N THR A 161 -6.33 2.08 27.46
CA THR A 161 -6.21 0.62 27.44
C THR A 161 -4.86 0.25 26.87
N THR A 162 -4.10 -0.60 27.58
CA THR A 162 -2.86 -1.17 27.04
C THR A 162 -3.22 -2.20 25.96
N CYS A 163 -2.90 -1.89 24.72
CA CYS A 163 -3.21 -2.72 23.56
C CYS A 163 -1.93 -3.40 23.08
N LYS A 164 -2.02 -4.68 22.71
CA LYS A 164 -0.87 -5.54 22.35
C LYS A 164 -0.94 -5.98 20.90
N SER A 165 0.22 -6.13 20.25
CA SER A 165 0.43 -6.32 18.80
C SER A 165 0.02 -5.11 17.97
N PHE A 166 0.60 -4.94 16.78
CA PHE A 166 0.25 -3.80 15.93
C PHE A 166 -1.24 -3.80 15.56
N GLN A 167 -1.84 -4.96 15.26
CA GLN A 167 -3.26 -5.04 14.92
C GLN A 167 -4.14 -4.82 16.15
N GLY A 168 -3.73 -5.29 17.34
CA GLY A 168 -4.46 -5.02 18.57
C GLY A 168 -4.48 -3.54 18.95
N ILE A 169 -3.41 -2.81 18.66
CA ILE A 169 -3.35 -1.34 18.80
C ILE A 169 -4.35 -0.69 17.83
N LEU A 170 -4.34 -1.06 16.54
CA LEU A 170 -5.31 -0.55 15.56
C LEU A 170 -6.76 -0.87 15.94
N ASN A 171 -7.03 -2.04 16.53
CA ASN A 171 -8.35 -2.41 17.06
C ASN A 171 -8.80 -1.50 18.21
N CYS A 172 -7.87 -0.93 18.98
CA CYS A 172 -8.17 0.08 19.99
C CYS A 172 -8.39 1.47 19.36
N PHE A 173 -7.59 1.85 18.37
CA PHE A 173 -7.77 3.10 17.61
C PHE A 173 -9.15 3.18 16.95
N LYS A 174 -9.71 2.04 16.53
CA LYS A 174 -11.09 1.91 16.02
C LYS A 174 -12.16 2.51 16.94
N LYS A 175 -11.88 2.69 18.24
CA LYS A 175 -12.81 3.37 19.16
C LYS A 175 -12.97 4.86 18.86
N GLY A 176 -12.05 5.46 18.10
CA GLY A 176 -12.16 6.82 17.58
C GLY A 176 -11.79 7.94 18.57
N TYR A 177 -11.16 7.61 19.71
CA TYR A 177 -10.81 8.58 20.75
C TYR A 177 -9.31 8.91 20.82
N GLU A 178 -8.46 8.11 20.17
CA GLU A 178 -7.02 8.36 20.15
C GLU A 178 -6.68 9.42 19.10
N THR A 179 -5.99 10.46 19.55
CA THR A 179 -5.61 11.62 18.72
C THR A 179 -4.10 11.75 18.57
N THR A 180 -3.33 11.00 19.37
CA THR A 180 -1.88 10.94 19.27
C THR A 180 -1.49 10.35 17.92
N PRO A 181 -0.67 11.04 17.11
CA PRO A 181 -0.20 10.48 15.84
C PRO A 181 0.61 9.22 16.08
N LEU A 182 0.32 8.15 15.35
CA LEU A 182 0.98 6.85 15.47
C LEU A 182 1.79 6.56 14.21
N ASP A 183 3.06 6.22 14.40
CA ASP A 183 3.96 5.77 13.34
C ASP A 183 4.39 4.31 13.61
N LEU A 184 3.94 3.39 12.76
CA LEU A 184 4.31 1.98 12.80
C LEU A 184 5.46 1.73 11.82
N ARG A 185 6.68 1.61 12.35
CA ARG A 185 7.91 1.40 11.57
C ARG A 185 8.24 -0.08 11.45
N PHE A 186 8.04 -0.65 10.27
CA PHE A 186 8.39 -2.02 9.94
C PHE A 186 9.86 -2.14 9.58
N VAL A 187 10.55 -3.10 10.20
CA VAL A 187 11.99 -3.30 10.04
C VAL A 187 12.26 -4.75 9.63
N GLY A 188 12.87 -4.92 8.45
CA GLY A 188 13.17 -6.24 7.89
C GLY A 188 11.96 -6.94 7.30
N ASN A 189 12.05 -8.26 7.17
CA ASN A 189 11.00 -9.13 6.67
C ASN A 189 10.05 -9.54 7.79
N VAL A 190 8.82 -9.01 7.77
CA VAL A 190 7.77 -9.29 8.75
C VAL A 190 6.70 -10.18 8.11
N THR A 191 6.66 -11.42 8.56
CA THR A 191 5.66 -12.41 8.13
C THR A 191 4.37 -12.28 8.95
N ASP A 192 3.36 -13.09 8.66
CA ASP A 192 2.05 -13.09 9.31
C ASP A 192 2.10 -12.93 10.84
N SER A 193 1.24 -12.05 11.35
CA SER A 193 0.98 -11.86 12.78
C SER A 193 -0.22 -12.71 13.21
N ASP A 194 -0.21 -13.18 14.47
CA ASP A 194 -1.31 -13.97 15.02
C ASP A 194 -2.60 -13.14 15.19
N SER A 195 -2.47 -11.82 15.14
CA SER A 195 -3.56 -10.87 15.35
C SER A 195 -4.17 -10.30 14.07
N LEU A 196 -3.70 -10.71 12.88
CA LEU A 196 -4.26 -10.28 11.60
C LEU A 196 -5.74 -10.61 11.49
N VAL A 197 -6.50 -9.76 10.81
CA VAL A 197 -7.93 -9.95 10.60
C VAL A 197 -8.13 -10.51 9.20
N GLN A 198 -8.50 -11.79 9.11
CA GLN A 198 -8.64 -12.51 7.83
C GLN A 198 -7.36 -12.50 6.98
N GLY A 199 -6.20 -12.57 7.65
CA GLY A 199 -4.90 -12.53 6.99
C GLY A 199 -4.40 -11.13 6.65
N ASP A 200 -5.12 -10.05 6.98
CA ASP A 200 -4.67 -8.67 6.71
C ASP A 200 -4.44 -7.85 7.97
N MET A 201 -3.57 -6.84 7.84
CA MET A 201 -3.62 -5.68 8.72
C MET A 201 -4.85 -4.86 8.36
N VAL A 202 -5.61 -4.39 9.35
CA VAL A 202 -6.79 -3.57 9.15
C VAL A 202 -6.64 -2.25 9.90
N ILE A 203 -6.50 -1.16 9.14
CA ILE A 203 -6.54 0.21 9.62
C ILE A 203 -8.00 0.67 9.60
N ASP A 204 -8.67 0.54 10.75
CA ASP A 204 -10.02 1.03 10.99
C ASP A 204 -9.97 2.03 12.15
N LEU A 205 -10.17 3.33 11.85
CA LEU A 205 -10.02 4.41 12.82
C LEU A 205 -11.37 4.91 13.36
N GLY A 206 -12.44 4.12 13.20
CA GLY A 206 -13.75 4.45 13.76
C GLY A 206 -14.37 5.72 13.19
N LYS A 207 -14.00 6.12 11.96
CA LYS A 207 -14.37 7.38 11.30
C LYS A 207 -13.84 8.65 11.99
N SER A 208 -12.84 8.53 12.86
CA SER A 208 -12.19 9.69 13.47
C SER A 208 -11.56 10.59 12.42
N GLU A 209 -11.79 11.90 12.54
CA GLU A 209 -11.16 12.92 11.68
C GLU A 209 -9.84 13.47 12.25
N THR A 210 -9.51 13.04 13.47
CA THR A 210 -8.40 13.55 14.29
C THR A 210 -7.39 12.48 14.68
N SER A 211 -7.61 11.24 14.24
CA SER A 211 -6.61 10.18 14.34
C SER A 211 -5.68 10.23 13.12
N TYR A 212 -4.40 9.91 13.34
CA TYR A 212 -3.36 9.96 12.34
C TYR A 212 -2.51 8.69 12.46
N VAL A 213 -2.37 7.94 11.37
CA VAL A 213 -1.58 6.69 11.36
C VAL A 213 -0.67 6.68 10.14
N THR A 214 0.63 6.51 10.38
CA THR A 214 1.60 6.11 9.35
C THR A 214 1.95 4.64 9.55
N VAL A 215 2.01 3.90 8.45
CA VAL A 215 2.62 2.58 8.36
C VAL A 215 3.79 2.71 7.40
N GLU A 216 5.02 2.63 7.90
CA GLU A 216 6.21 2.82 7.06
C GLU A 216 7.22 1.69 7.21
N GLY A 217 7.98 1.43 6.15
CA GLY A 217 9.16 0.58 6.23
C GLY A 217 10.45 1.36 6.50
N VAL A 218 11.42 0.71 7.13
CA VAL A 218 12.77 1.24 7.37
C VAL A 218 13.78 0.64 6.40
N GLY A 219 14.46 1.51 5.65
CA GLY A 219 15.50 1.10 4.70
C GLY A 219 14.96 0.32 3.49
N PRO A 220 15.86 -0.32 2.71
CA PRO A 220 15.51 -0.95 1.43
C PRO A 220 14.86 -2.34 1.59
N ASP A 221 14.84 -2.90 2.80
CA ASP A 221 14.55 -4.31 3.09
C ASP A 221 13.32 -4.51 3.99
N ALA A 222 12.60 -3.43 4.34
CA ALA A 222 11.33 -3.53 5.04
C ALA A 222 10.28 -4.21 4.15
N THR A 223 9.81 -5.36 4.58
CA THR A 223 8.95 -6.25 3.78
C THR A 223 7.78 -6.76 4.61
N VAL A 224 6.60 -6.66 4.04
CA VAL A 224 5.36 -7.29 4.48
C VAL A 224 5.15 -8.52 3.60
N ASN A 225 5.28 -9.71 4.18
CA ASN A 225 5.37 -10.97 3.43
C ASN A 225 4.31 -11.95 3.91
N GLY A 226 3.38 -12.32 3.03
CA GLY A 226 2.26 -13.21 3.37
C GLY A 226 0.92 -12.50 3.55
N TRP A 227 0.91 -11.20 3.88
CA TRP A 227 -0.29 -10.49 4.30
C TRP A 227 -0.46 -9.13 3.61
N GLY A 228 -1.71 -8.65 3.49
CA GLY A 228 -2.05 -7.36 2.89
C GLY A 228 -2.50 -6.31 3.91
N ILE A 229 -2.80 -5.10 3.44
CA ILE A 229 -3.28 -3.98 4.28
C ILE A 229 -4.65 -3.51 3.79
N ARG A 230 -5.65 -3.55 4.67
CA ARG A 230 -6.98 -2.99 4.43
C ARG A 230 -7.19 -1.70 5.19
N VAL A 231 -7.73 -0.69 4.52
CA VAL A 231 -8.07 0.60 5.12
C VAL A 231 -9.57 0.84 4.99
N LYS A 232 -10.23 1.13 6.11
CA LYS A 232 -11.67 1.43 6.13
C LYS A 232 -12.04 2.37 7.27
N ASN A 233 -13.03 3.23 7.08
CA ASN A 233 -13.49 4.18 8.09
C ASN A 233 -12.32 4.99 8.69
N ALA A 234 -11.33 5.36 7.87
CA ALA A 234 -10.09 5.96 8.32
C ALA A 234 -9.82 7.28 7.61
N GLN A 235 -9.30 8.25 8.35
CA GLN A 235 -8.82 9.50 7.78
C GLN A 235 -7.35 9.73 8.17
N ASN A 236 -6.64 10.51 7.37
CA ASN A 236 -5.24 10.90 7.61
C ASN A 236 -4.29 9.69 7.74
N VAL A 237 -4.31 8.80 6.75
CA VAL A 237 -3.46 7.59 6.73
C VAL A 237 -2.33 7.75 5.73
N GLU A 238 -1.12 7.39 6.12
CA GLU A 238 0.06 7.30 5.25
C GLU A 238 0.59 5.87 5.25
N ILE A 239 0.86 5.30 4.08
CA ILE A 239 1.48 3.97 3.93
C ILE A 239 2.67 4.12 3.00
N ARG A 240 3.88 3.80 3.45
CA ARG A 240 5.08 4.08 2.65
C ARG A 240 6.27 3.15 2.83
N ASN A 241 7.13 3.11 1.82
CA ASN A 241 8.43 2.42 1.89
C ASN A 241 8.33 0.93 2.29
N LEU A 242 7.29 0.22 1.83
CA LEU A 242 7.09 -1.20 2.09
C LEU A 242 7.25 -2.02 0.81
N GLY A 243 7.88 -3.19 0.92
CA GLY A 243 7.77 -4.24 -0.10
C GLY A 243 6.65 -5.19 0.32
N ILE A 244 5.62 -5.34 -0.51
CA ILE A 244 4.45 -6.17 -0.19
C ILE A 244 4.41 -7.33 -1.16
N MET A 245 4.55 -8.56 -0.65
CA MET A 245 4.73 -9.75 -1.48
C MET A 245 4.06 -11.00 -0.87
N ASN A 246 3.81 -11.98 -1.73
CA ASN A 246 3.25 -13.29 -1.40
C ASN A 246 1.95 -13.19 -0.57
N VAL A 247 1.14 -12.15 -0.80
CA VAL A 247 -0.10 -11.92 -0.07
C VAL A 247 -1.04 -13.12 -0.27
N ASN A 248 -1.41 -13.77 0.83
CA ASN A 248 -2.24 -14.97 0.86
C ASN A 248 -3.51 -14.79 1.69
N SER A 249 -3.83 -13.54 2.04
CA SER A 249 -5.00 -13.17 2.83
C SER A 249 -6.31 -13.43 2.08
N ASP A 250 -7.43 -13.45 2.82
CA ASP A 250 -8.75 -13.69 2.24
C ASP A 250 -9.15 -12.59 1.23
N GLU A 251 -8.71 -11.35 1.43
CA GLU A 251 -8.96 -10.24 0.49
C GLU A 251 -8.06 -10.36 -0.75
N GLY A 252 -6.83 -10.86 -0.59
CA GLY A 252 -5.87 -11.04 -1.69
C GLY A 252 -5.23 -9.76 -2.22
N ASP A 253 -5.71 -8.59 -1.79
CA ASP A 253 -5.15 -7.30 -2.18
C ASP A 253 -3.82 -7.03 -1.44
N ASN A 254 -2.80 -6.46 -2.10
CA ASN A 254 -1.62 -5.98 -1.36
C ASN A 254 -2.02 -4.81 -0.44
N VAL A 255 -2.71 -3.81 -0.98
CA VAL A 255 -3.34 -2.72 -0.21
C VAL A 255 -4.73 -2.42 -0.77
N GLY A 256 -5.76 -2.53 0.06
CA GLY A 256 -7.15 -2.27 -0.31
C GLY A 256 -7.82 -1.20 0.54
N LEU A 257 -8.15 -0.05 -0.05
CA LEU A 257 -9.03 0.95 0.55
C LEU A 257 -10.48 0.56 0.27
N GLN A 258 -11.25 0.20 1.30
CA GLN A 258 -12.57 -0.42 1.12
C GLN A 258 -13.74 0.57 1.21
N GLN A 259 -13.84 1.36 2.28
CA GLN A 259 -14.93 2.34 2.43
C GLN A 259 -14.65 3.45 3.44
N ASN A 260 -15.30 4.60 3.22
CA ASN A 260 -15.32 5.76 4.13
C ASN A 260 -13.91 6.24 4.50
N ASN A 261 -12.99 6.20 3.53
CA ASN A 261 -11.64 6.73 3.74
C ASN A 261 -11.48 8.11 3.14
N GLN A 262 -10.73 8.98 3.83
CA GLN A 262 -10.37 10.30 3.33
C GLN A 262 -8.93 10.68 3.67
N TYR A 263 -8.28 11.46 2.79
CA TYR A 263 -6.92 11.95 3.03
C TYR A 263 -5.94 10.80 3.30
N VAL A 264 -5.84 9.90 2.32
CA VAL A 264 -4.93 8.74 2.38
C VAL A 264 -3.84 8.87 1.32
N TRP A 265 -2.60 8.66 1.74
CA TRP A 265 -1.42 8.69 0.89
C TRP A 265 -0.70 7.34 0.92
N VAL A 266 -0.59 6.67 -0.23
CA VAL A 266 0.18 5.43 -0.37
C VAL A 266 1.32 5.69 -1.34
N HIS A 267 2.57 5.61 -0.88
CA HIS A 267 3.69 6.03 -1.71
C HIS A 267 5.00 5.30 -1.45
N ASN A 268 5.87 5.25 -2.45
CA ASN A 268 7.19 4.62 -2.33
C ASN A 268 7.10 3.13 -1.88
N CYS A 269 6.02 2.43 -2.24
CA CYS A 269 5.89 0.99 -1.98
C CYS A 269 6.23 0.16 -3.22
N ASP A 270 6.83 -1.01 -3.01
CA ASP A 270 6.95 -2.06 -4.01
C ASP A 270 5.80 -3.06 -3.86
N PHE A 271 5.04 -3.26 -4.94
CA PHE A 271 3.96 -4.22 -5.03
C PHE A 271 4.41 -5.41 -5.87
N PHE A 272 4.52 -6.58 -5.25
CA PHE A 272 4.89 -7.83 -5.93
C PHE A 272 3.68 -8.78 -6.03
N TYR A 273 3.90 -9.95 -6.61
CA TYR A 273 2.87 -10.99 -6.72
C TYR A 273 2.23 -11.35 -5.38
N GLY A 274 0.91 -11.60 -5.42
CA GLY A 274 0.18 -12.33 -4.40
C GLY A 274 0.04 -13.81 -4.75
N ASP A 275 -0.50 -14.59 -3.82
CA ASP A 275 -0.93 -15.96 -4.09
C ASP A 275 -2.06 -15.99 -5.12
N ALA A 276 -2.15 -17.10 -5.86
CA ALA A 276 -3.19 -17.23 -6.87
C ALA A 276 -4.57 -17.28 -6.22
N GLY A 277 -5.46 -16.37 -6.64
CA GLY A 277 -6.87 -16.38 -6.22
C GLY A 277 -7.70 -17.45 -6.93
N SER A 278 -9.02 -17.42 -6.72
CA SER A 278 -9.94 -18.39 -7.34
C SER A 278 -10.25 -18.10 -8.80
N ASP A 279 -10.15 -16.84 -9.22
CA ASP A 279 -10.49 -16.41 -10.57
C ASP A 279 -9.29 -16.54 -11.51
N LYS A 280 -9.56 -16.79 -12.80
CA LYS A 280 -8.51 -16.99 -13.82
C LYS A 280 -7.59 -15.77 -13.97
N ASP A 281 -8.10 -14.56 -13.70
CA ASP A 281 -7.31 -13.33 -13.77
C ASP A 281 -6.58 -13.01 -12.45
N GLN A 282 -6.65 -13.89 -11.45
CA GLN A 282 -5.98 -13.77 -10.13
C GLN A 282 -4.71 -14.60 -10.02
N VAL A 283 -4.14 -15.09 -11.12
CA VAL A 283 -2.95 -15.99 -11.10
C VAL A 283 -1.68 -15.32 -10.55
N LYS A 284 -1.63 -13.98 -10.55
CA LYS A 284 -0.55 -13.14 -9.99
C LYS A 284 -0.95 -12.43 -8.67
N GLY A 285 -2.07 -12.82 -8.04
CA GLY A 285 -2.75 -12.10 -6.94
C GLY A 285 -4.05 -11.42 -7.38
N ASP A 286 -4.82 -10.86 -6.45
CA ASP A 286 -6.00 -10.04 -6.78
C ASP A 286 -5.61 -8.59 -7.15
N GLY A 287 -6.00 -7.57 -6.39
CA GLY A 287 -5.62 -6.18 -6.64
C GLY A 287 -4.30 -5.79 -5.95
N ALA A 288 -3.42 -5.05 -6.62
CA ALA A 288 -2.23 -4.55 -5.94
C ALA A 288 -2.56 -3.38 -5.01
N LEU A 289 -3.13 -2.30 -5.55
CA LEU A 289 -3.51 -1.11 -4.79
C LEU A 289 -4.89 -0.61 -5.23
N ASP A 290 -5.90 -1.10 -4.54
CA ASP A 290 -7.32 -0.88 -4.84
C ASP A 290 -7.91 0.26 -4.00
N CYS A 291 -8.81 1.04 -4.60
CA CYS A 291 -9.51 2.14 -3.93
C CYS A 291 -11.01 2.12 -4.24
N LYS A 292 -11.82 1.90 -3.20
CA LYS A 292 -13.28 1.75 -3.27
C LYS A 292 -13.89 2.70 -2.22
N LEU A 293 -15.01 3.35 -2.56
CA LEU A 293 -15.83 4.18 -1.66
C LEU A 293 -15.00 5.14 -0.77
N SER A 294 -14.00 5.81 -1.35
CA SER A 294 -13.00 6.63 -0.66
C SER A 294 -12.70 7.89 -1.47
N THR A 295 -12.29 9.00 -0.88
CA THR A 295 -12.02 10.26 -1.61
C THR A 295 -10.87 11.03 -0.98
N TYR A 296 -10.33 12.04 -1.67
CA TYR A 296 -9.10 12.72 -1.27
C TYR A 296 -7.92 11.77 -1.11
N ILE A 297 -7.61 11.04 -2.18
CA ILE A 297 -6.60 9.98 -2.17
C ILE A 297 -5.42 10.37 -3.07
N THR A 298 -4.21 9.94 -2.73
CA THR A 298 -3.02 10.08 -3.57
C THR A 298 -2.19 8.81 -3.51
N PHE A 299 -1.91 8.24 -4.68
CA PHE A 299 -1.00 7.12 -4.85
C PHE A 299 0.19 7.58 -5.70
N SER A 300 1.39 7.55 -5.12
CA SER A 300 2.54 8.18 -5.78
C SER A 300 3.85 7.44 -5.60
N TYR A 301 4.73 7.48 -6.59
CA TYR A 301 6.06 6.85 -6.48
C TYR A 301 5.99 5.36 -6.07
N ASN A 302 4.92 4.64 -6.41
CA ASN A 302 4.83 3.21 -6.16
C ASN A 302 5.39 2.42 -7.35
N HIS A 303 5.95 1.25 -7.11
CA HIS A 303 6.46 0.35 -8.15
C HIS A 303 5.64 -0.94 -8.16
N PHE A 304 4.96 -1.19 -9.26
CA PHE A 304 4.18 -2.40 -9.51
C PHE A 304 5.02 -3.37 -10.33
N TRP A 305 5.43 -4.46 -9.71
CA TRP A 305 6.30 -5.49 -10.31
C TRP A 305 5.42 -6.58 -10.93
N ASP A 306 5.16 -6.44 -12.24
CA ASP A 306 4.47 -7.45 -13.05
C ASP A 306 3.07 -7.85 -12.50
N ASN A 307 2.41 -6.97 -11.75
CA ASN A 307 1.09 -7.29 -11.18
C ASN A 307 0.04 -7.54 -12.29
N GLY A 308 -0.84 -8.54 -12.08
CA GLY A 308 -1.93 -8.82 -13.02
C GLY A 308 -3.03 -7.75 -13.02
N LYS A 309 -3.33 -7.17 -11.85
CA LYS A 309 -4.37 -6.16 -11.66
C LYS A 309 -3.85 -5.10 -10.69
N SER A 310 -3.36 -3.98 -11.23
CA SER A 310 -2.62 -3.01 -10.41
C SER A 310 -3.53 -2.13 -9.56
N ASN A 311 -4.48 -1.40 -10.16
CA ASN A 311 -5.32 -0.44 -9.45
C ASN A 311 -6.79 -0.49 -9.91
N LEU A 312 -7.66 -1.14 -9.15
CA LEU A 312 -9.10 -0.92 -9.28
C LEU A 312 -9.50 0.38 -8.56
N LEU A 313 -10.20 1.25 -9.26
CA LEU A 313 -10.76 2.48 -8.71
C LEU A 313 -12.28 2.48 -8.89
N GLY A 314 -12.98 2.38 -7.77
CA GLY A 314 -14.43 2.35 -7.71
C GLY A 314 -15.04 0.96 -7.94
N LEU A 315 -16.22 0.79 -7.36
CA LEU A 315 -17.00 -0.45 -7.40
C LEU A 315 -18.50 -0.16 -7.60
N LYS A 316 -19.10 0.62 -6.69
CA LYS A 316 -20.55 0.83 -6.61
C LYS A 316 -20.94 2.19 -6.02
N GLU A 317 -20.11 3.20 -6.24
CA GLU A 317 -20.30 4.58 -5.74
C GLU A 317 -21.65 5.15 -6.21
N GLY A 318 -22.08 4.83 -7.44
CA GLY A 318 -23.39 5.21 -7.97
C GLY A 318 -23.54 6.70 -8.31
N THR A 319 -22.48 7.50 -8.09
CA THR A 319 -22.39 8.92 -8.44
C THR A 319 -20.94 9.26 -8.81
N ASN A 320 -20.76 10.19 -9.74
CA ASN A 320 -19.45 10.71 -10.16
C ASN A 320 -19.06 12.03 -9.48
N ASP A 321 -19.82 12.43 -8.46
CA ASP A 321 -19.57 13.63 -7.67
C ASP A 321 -18.85 13.31 -6.34
N GLY A 322 -17.94 14.19 -5.92
CA GLY A 322 -17.26 14.10 -4.61
C GLY A 322 -16.17 13.02 -4.46
N TYR A 323 -15.81 12.31 -5.53
CA TYR A 323 -14.79 11.26 -5.52
C TYR A 323 -13.53 11.67 -6.29
N TYR A 324 -12.48 12.01 -5.54
CA TYR A 324 -11.24 12.57 -6.07
C TYR A 324 -10.02 11.74 -5.70
N ILE A 325 -9.15 11.50 -6.67
CA ILE A 325 -7.90 10.75 -6.47
C ILE A 325 -6.81 11.19 -7.43
N THR A 326 -5.57 11.08 -6.98
CA THR A 326 -4.36 11.33 -7.77
C THR A 326 -3.52 10.07 -7.89
N TYR A 327 -3.00 9.80 -9.09
CA TYR A 327 -1.93 8.84 -9.37
C TYR A 327 -0.76 9.60 -9.99
N HIS A 328 0.42 9.62 -9.35
CA HIS A 328 1.59 10.24 -9.97
C HIS A 328 2.93 9.60 -9.70
N HIS A 329 3.79 9.61 -10.70
CA HIS A 329 5.14 9.03 -10.62
C HIS A 329 5.15 7.56 -10.20
N ASN A 330 4.07 6.81 -10.47
CA ASN A 330 4.07 5.36 -10.26
C ASN A 330 4.77 4.67 -11.45
N TRP A 331 5.45 3.57 -11.17
CA TRP A 331 6.06 2.68 -12.16
C TRP A 331 5.19 1.44 -12.33
N TYR A 332 4.58 1.30 -13.50
CA TYR A 332 3.85 0.12 -13.92
C TYR A 332 4.78 -0.76 -14.77
N ASP A 333 5.62 -1.54 -14.08
CA ASP A 333 6.74 -2.29 -14.64
C ASP A 333 6.31 -3.70 -15.03
N HIS A 334 6.07 -3.90 -16.33
CA HIS A 334 5.59 -5.14 -16.94
C HIS A 334 4.25 -5.66 -16.38
N SER A 335 3.52 -4.83 -15.62
CA SER A 335 2.20 -5.18 -15.10
C SER A 335 1.14 -5.26 -16.21
N ASP A 336 0.16 -6.14 -16.05
CA ASP A 336 -0.77 -6.46 -17.12
C ASP A 336 -1.79 -5.34 -17.36
N SER A 337 -2.50 -4.89 -16.31
CA SER A 337 -3.74 -4.13 -16.45
C SER A 337 -4.13 -3.27 -15.24
N ARG A 338 -5.12 -2.39 -15.44
CA ARG A 338 -5.75 -1.51 -14.43
C ARG A 338 -4.78 -0.45 -13.90
N HIS A 339 -4.35 0.49 -14.76
CA HIS A 339 -3.34 1.49 -14.39
C HIS A 339 -3.81 2.97 -14.49
N PRO A 340 -4.91 3.40 -13.83
CA PRO A 340 -5.93 2.63 -13.11
C PRO A 340 -7.11 2.19 -14.01
N ARG A 341 -7.96 1.27 -13.53
CA ARG A 341 -9.32 1.07 -14.06
C ARG A 341 -10.30 1.87 -13.21
N VAL A 342 -10.96 2.88 -13.81
CA VAL A 342 -11.75 3.89 -13.11
C VAL A 342 -13.23 3.75 -13.39
N ARG A 343 -14.03 3.63 -12.33
CA ARG A 343 -15.47 3.85 -12.32
C ARG A 343 -15.76 5.13 -11.57
N TYR A 344 -16.74 5.93 -11.98
CA TYR A 344 -17.29 7.09 -11.27
C TYR A 344 -16.35 8.27 -10.94
N TYR A 345 -15.07 8.05 -10.65
CA TYR A 345 -14.21 9.07 -10.02
C TYR A 345 -13.76 10.14 -11.01
N SER A 346 -13.40 11.30 -10.42
CA SER A 346 -12.51 12.28 -11.02
C SER A 346 -11.06 11.90 -10.66
N ALA A 347 -10.34 11.34 -11.63
CA ALA A 347 -9.00 10.80 -11.42
C ALA A 347 -7.96 11.64 -12.17
N HIS A 348 -7.03 12.25 -11.44
CA HIS A 348 -5.86 12.89 -12.03
C HIS A 348 -4.70 11.89 -12.09
N VAL A 349 -4.26 11.54 -13.30
CA VAL A 349 -3.25 10.52 -13.56
C VAL A 349 -2.12 11.18 -14.35
N TYR A 350 -1.03 11.53 -13.67
CA TYR A 350 0.05 12.29 -14.29
C TYR A 350 1.45 11.79 -13.98
N ASN A 351 2.39 11.98 -14.90
CA ASN A 351 3.81 11.66 -14.71
C ASN A 351 4.10 10.20 -14.32
N ASN A 352 3.22 9.25 -14.61
CA ASN A 352 3.47 7.83 -14.37
C ASN A 352 4.27 7.23 -15.53
N TYR A 353 5.01 6.16 -15.26
CA TYR A 353 5.75 5.40 -16.26
C TYR A 353 5.12 4.03 -16.48
N TYR A 354 4.69 3.78 -17.70
CA TYR A 354 4.06 2.57 -18.18
C TYR A 354 5.07 1.81 -19.04
N ASP A 355 5.58 0.70 -18.53
CA ASP A 355 6.80 0.08 -18.99
C ASP A 355 6.56 -1.38 -19.37
N GLY A 356 6.21 -1.66 -20.63
CA GLY A 356 5.97 -3.03 -21.10
C GLY A 356 4.65 -3.66 -20.63
N ASN A 357 3.55 -2.89 -20.60
CA ASN A 357 2.26 -3.41 -20.09
C ASN A 357 1.50 -4.25 -21.14
N ALA A 358 1.30 -5.52 -20.83
CA ALA A 358 0.81 -6.53 -21.77
C ALA A 358 -0.67 -6.42 -22.17
N LYS A 359 -1.54 -5.81 -21.34
CA LYS A 359 -2.97 -5.64 -21.65
C LYS A 359 -3.35 -4.18 -21.90
N TYR A 360 -3.40 -3.34 -20.87
CA TYR A 360 -3.77 -1.93 -21.02
C TYR A 360 -3.28 -1.04 -19.87
N GLY A 361 -3.11 0.25 -20.14
CA GLY A 361 -2.79 1.30 -19.19
C GLY A 361 -4.02 1.76 -18.41
N ALA A 362 -4.42 3.02 -18.60
CA ALA A 362 -5.59 3.58 -17.93
C ALA A 362 -6.89 3.15 -18.63
N GLY A 363 -7.94 2.89 -17.84
CA GLY A 363 -9.24 2.48 -18.34
C GLY A 363 -10.37 3.28 -17.70
N SER A 364 -11.34 3.78 -18.48
CA SER A 364 -12.45 4.61 -18.00
C SER A 364 -13.81 3.96 -18.24
N THR A 365 -14.58 3.75 -17.17
CA THR A 365 -15.94 3.19 -17.16
C THR A 365 -16.88 3.99 -16.25
N LEU A 366 -18.18 3.67 -16.30
CA LEU A 366 -19.27 4.16 -15.45
C LEU A 366 -19.21 5.67 -15.15
N GLY A 367 -19.10 6.48 -16.20
CA GLY A 367 -19.15 7.95 -16.09
C GLY A 367 -17.99 8.61 -15.35
N SER A 368 -16.87 7.90 -15.18
CA SER A 368 -15.63 8.49 -14.66
C SER A 368 -15.08 9.59 -15.56
N SER A 369 -14.33 10.51 -14.96
CA SER A 369 -13.56 11.54 -15.66
C SER A 369 -12.08 11.37 -15.33
N VAL A 370 -11.28 10.96 -16.32
CA VAL A 370 -9.85 10.69 -16.12
C VAL A 370 -9.02 11.73 -16.87
N PHE A 371 -8.18 12.46 -16.14
CA PHE A 371 -7.20 13.36 -16.74
C PHE A 371 -5.83 12.70 -16.81
N MET A 372 -5.39 12.37 -18.04
CA MET A 372 -4.10 11.77 -18.34
C MET A 372 -3.10 12.86 -18.76
N GLU A 373 -2.16 13.22 -17.89
CA GLU A 373 -1.22 14.32 -18.13
C GLU A 373 0.24 13.86 -18.09
N ASN A 374 1.02 14.13 -19.15
CA ASN A 374 2.47 13.95 -19.16
C ASN A 374 2.97 12.57 -18.70
N ASN A 375 2.20 11.51 -18.92
CA ASN A 375 2.64 10.15 -18.64
C ASN A 375 3.56 9.63 -19.76
N TYR A 376 4.42 8.69 -19.43
CA TYR A 376 5.32 8.05 -20.39
C TYR A 376 4.93 6.59 -20.60
N PHE A 377 4.69 6.21 -21.86
CA PHE A 377 4.32 4.84 -22.23
C PHE A 377 5.34 4.23 -23.17
N ARG A 378 6.03 3.18 -22.72
CA ARG A 378 6.87 2.30 -23.53
C ARG A 378 6.19 0.96 -23.71
N ASN A 379 5.93 0.56 -24.96
CA ASN A 379 5.35 -0.76 -25.29
C ASN A 379 4.08 -1.10 -24.48
N CYS A 380 3.30 -0.09 -24.10
CA CYS A 380 2.01 -0.29 -23.47
C CYS A 380 0.97 -0.59 -24.56
N LYS A 381 0.47 -1.83 -24.61
CA LYS A 381 -0.36 -2.31 -25.73
C LYS A 381 -1.54 -1.40 -26.05
N TYR A 382 -2.28 -1.00 -25.02
CA TYR A 382 -3.36 -0.02 -25.08
C TYR A 382 -3.16 1.03 -23.99
N PRO A 383 -2.53 2.18 -24.28
CA PRO A 383 -2.20 3.17 -23.27
C PRO A 383 -3.42 3.69 -22.49
N MET A 384 -4.54 3.83 -23.20
CA MET A 384 -5.81 4.31 -22.67
C MET A 384 -6.95 3.54 -23.32
N LEU A 385 -7.96 3.17 -22.52
CA LEU A 385 -9.19 2.54 -23.00
C LEU A 385 -10.41 3.22 -22.39
N THR A 386 -11.42 3.50 -23.22
CA THR A 386 -12.76 3.81 -22.76
C THR A 386 -13.67 2.61 -23.06
N SER A 387 -14.44 2.16 -22.06
CA SER A 387 -15.24 0.93 -22.17
C SER A 387 -16.21 0.96 -23.34
N MET A 388 -16.32 -0.15 -24.08
CA MET A 388 -17.26 -0.35 -25.19
C MET A 388 -17.06 0.61 -26.38
N GLN A 389 -15.89 1.24 -26.48
CA GLN A 389 -15.52 2.13 -27.57
C GLN A 389 -14.01 2.16 -27.81
N GLY A 390 -13.59 2.88 -28.86
CA GLY A 390 -12.23 3.01 -29.29
C GLY A 390 -11.56 1.64 -29.42
N THR A 391 -10.31 1.59 -29.03
CA THR A 391 -9.49 0.40 -29.18
C THR A 391 -10.05 -0.82 -28.45
N ASP A 392 -10.91 -0.68 -27.42
CA ASP A 392 -11.57 -1.82 -26.76
C ASP A 392 -12.40 -2.66 -27.75
N VAL A 393 -13.07 -2.02 -28.72
CA VAL A 393 -13.94 -2.72 -29.70
C VAL A 393 -13.27 -2.92 -31.06
N TYR A 394 -12.12 -2.29 -31.29
CA TYR A 394 -11.29 -2.44 -32.49
C TYR A 394 -9.99 -3.24 -32.25
N ALA A 395 -9.79 -3.83 -31.06
CA ALA A 395 -8.56 -4.40 -30.46
C ALA A 395 -7.72 -5.42 -31.28
N SER A 396 -8.01 -5.65 -32.55
CA SER A 396 -7.23 -6.52 -33.44
C SER A 396 -7.41 -6.23 -34.93
N GLY A 397 -8.20 -5.22 -35.29
CA GLY A 397 -8.57 -4.99 -36.67
C GLY A 397 -9.24 -3.65 -36.89
N THR A 398 -10.04 -3.62 -37.95
CA THR A 398 -10.53 -2.38 -38.54
C THR A 398 -12.05 -2.30 -38.46
N LYS A 399 -12.69 -3.41 -38.12
CA LYS A 399 -14.13 -3.53 -37.93
C LYS A 399 -14.47 -3.48 -36.43
N ARG A 400 -15.50 -2.71 -36.11
CA ARG A 400 -16.09 -2.66 -34.77
C ARG A 400 -16.68 -4.03 -34.41
N ASP A 401 -16.18 -4.67 -33.36
CA ASP A 401 -16.68 -5.97 -32.89
C ASP A 401 -16.69 -6.01 -31.34
N PRO A 402 -17.68 -5.40 -30.69
CA PRO A 402 -17.74 -5.38 -29.22
C PRO A 402 -17.95 -6.77 -28.62
N THR A 403 -18.45 -7.75 -29.39
CA THR A 403 -18.70 -9.10 -28.89
C THR A 403 -17.42 -9.90 -28.74
N ASN A 404 -16.50 -9.78 -29.72
CA ASN A 404 -15.26 -10.57 -29.74
C ASN A 404 -14.02 -9.77 -29.33
N ASN A 405 -13.99 -8.45 -29.55
CA ASN A 405 -12.84 -7.61 -29.21
C ASN A 405 -12.94 -6.93 -27.83
N GLY A 406 -14.17 -6.66 -27.36
CA GLY A 406 -14.44 -6.00 -26.07
C GLY A 406 -13.91 -6.81 -24.89
N THR A 407 -12.67 -6.54 -24.50
CA THR A 407 -11.91 -7.33 -23.51
C THR A 407 -11.61 -6.54 -22.25
N PHE A 408 -11.80 -5.22 -22.26
CA PHE A 408 -11.63 -4.36 -21.08
C PHE A 408 -12.81 -4.49 -20.11
N SER A 409 -14.01 -4.12 -20.56
CA SER A 409 -15.23 -4.14 -19.75
C SER A 409 -16.48 -4.14 -20.63
N LYS A 410 -17.63 -4.49 -20.04
CA LYS A 410 -18.96 -4.37 -20.67
C LYS A 410 -19.82 -3.28 -20.02
N GLU A 411 -19.18 -2.43 -19.22
CA GLU A 411 -19.81 -1.31 -18.54
C GLU A 411 -19.96 -0.13 -19.50
N ALA A 412 -20.88 0.78 -19.20
CA ALA A 412 -20.91 2.09 -19.86
C ALA A 412 -19.55 2.79 -19.76
N GLY A 413 -19.18 3.56 -20.78
CA GLY A 413 -17.92 4.30 -20.81
C GLY A 413 -17.91 5.48 -19.83
N GLY A 414 -16.70 5.88 -19.40
CA GLY A 414 -16.47 7.21 -18.86
C GLY A 414 -15.87 8.12 -19.92
N THR A 415 -15.03 9.09 -19.54
CA THR A 415 -14.33 9.94 -20.50
C THR A 415 -12.91 10.23 -20.05
N ILE A 416 -11.98 10.14 -21.01
CA ILE A 416 -10.56 10.43 -20.81
C ILE A 416 -10.21 11.73 -21.54
N LYS A 417 -9.60 12.67 -20.80
CA LYS A 417 -8.90 13.84 -21.36
C LYS A 417 -7.40 13.55 -21.33
N ALA A 418 -6.68 13.84 -22.41
CA ALA A 418 -5.25 13.57 -22.51
C ALA A 418 -4.45 14.83 -22.91
N TYR A 419 -3.34 15.09 -22.22
CA TYR A 419 -2.43 16.21 -22.49
C TYR A 419 -0.97 15.79 -22.30
N GLY A 420 -0.10 16.09 -23.27
CA GLY A 420 1.37 15.96 -23.14
C GLY A 420 1.94 14.55 -22.88
N ASN A 421 1.14 13.50 -23.02
CA ASN A 421 1.61 12.11 -22.86
C ASN A 421 2.57 11.71 -23.99
N HIS A 422 3.57 10.91 -23.64
CA HIS A 422 4.54 10.35 -24.59
C HIS A 422 4.27 8.87 -24.84
N PHE A 423 4.22 8.46 -26.11
CA PHE A 423 4.04 7.07 -26.52
C PHE A 423 5.22 6.60 -27.38
N GLU A 424 5.87 5.51 -27.00
CA GLU A 424 6.93 4.86 -27.76
C GLU A 424 6.71 3.35 -27.92
N GLY A 425 7.28 2.79 -28.99
CA GLY A 425 7.21 1.37 -29.29
C GLY A 425 5.86 0.92 -29.87
N SER A 426 5.45 -0.31 -29.55
CA SER A 426 4.23 -0.93 -30.09
C SER A 426 3.01 -0.62 -29.22
N TYR A 427 2.09 0.19 -29.74
CA TYR A 427 0.83 0.54 -29.08
C TYR A 427 -0.30 0.78 -30.08
N THR A 428 -1.56 0.71 -29.62
CA THR A 428 -2.74 1.10 -30.39
C THR A 428 -3.52 2.15 -29.62
N PHE A 429 -3.86 3.26 -30.28
CA PHE A 429 -4.55 4.40 -29.68
C PHE A 429 -5.32 5.21 -30.73
N ILE A 430 -6.58 5.53 -30.43
CA ILE A 430 -7.50 6.27 -31.30
C ILE A 430 -7.85 7.62 -30.62
N PRO A 431 -7.28 8.74 -31.08
CA PRO A 431 -7.68 10.06 -30.58
C PRO A 431 -9.04 10.50 -31.14
N TYR A 432 -9.79 11.25 -30.34
CA TYR A 432 -11.03 11.88 -30.77
C TYR A 432 -10.84 12.72 -32.04
N GLY A 433 -11.68 12.50 -33.05
CA GLY A 433 -11.73 13.28 -34.29
C GLY A 433 -10.51 13.14 -35.21
N ALA A 434 -9.59 12.21 -34.91
CA ALA A 434 -8.38 12.04 -35.71
C ALA A 434 -8.66 11.40 -37.09
N THR A 435 -8.00 11.90 -38.13
CA THR A 435 -8.06 11.32 -39.49
C THR A 435 -7.13 10.12 -39.67
N SER A 436 -6.09 10.01 -38.84
CA SER A 436 -5.20 8.86 -38.72
C SER A 436 -4.93 8.54 -37.24
N TYR A 437 -4.57 7.28 -36.95
CA TYR A 437 -4.32 6.80 -35.60
C TYR A 437 -3.27 5.68 -35.63
N LYS A 438 -2.82 5.22 -34.45
CA LYS A 438 -1.78 4.18 -34.35
C LYS A 438 -2.39 2.81 -34.15
N VAL A 439 -1.92 1.83 -34.92
CA VAL A 439 -2.21 0.39 -34.77
C VAL A 439 -0.89 -0.34 -34.63
N LYS A 440 -0.59 -0.86 -33.43
CA LYS A 440 0.70 -1.50 -33.11
C LYS A 440 1.90 -0.65 -33.56
N GLY A 441 1.83 0.66 -33.32
CA GLY A 441 2.85 1.65 -33.71
C GLY A 441 2.79 2.15 -35.16
N VAL A 442 1.98 1.52 -36.03
CA VAL A 442 1.85 1.89 -37.44
C VAL A 442 0.74 2.92 -37.64
N GLU A 443 1.04 4.00 -38.36
CA GLU A 443 0.07 5.02 -38.77
C GLU A 443 -0.99 4.41 -39.71
N THR A 444 -2.27 4.55 -39.37
CA THR A 444 -3.40 4.02 -40.14
C THR A 444 -4.46 5.09 -40.32
N THR A 445 -4.97 5.26 -41.54
CA THR A 445 -6.06 6.20 -41.84
C THR A 445 -7.39 5.68 -41.27
N ALA A 446 -8.13 6.51 -40.54
CA ALA A 446 -9.43 6.12 -39.95
C ALA A 446 -10.47 5.73 -41.00
N ALA A 447 -10.55 6.50 -42.09
CA ALA A 447 -11.50 6.27 -43.18
C ALA A 447 -11.30 4.92 -43.90
N SER A 448 -10.06 4.44 -44.05
CA SER A 448 -9.81 3.14 -44.68
C SER A 448 -10.32 1.96 -43.85
N GLN A 449 -10.57 2.21 -42.56
CA GLN A 449 -11.10 1.24 -41.61
C GLN A 449 -12.58 1.43 -41.32
N GLY A 450 -13.22 2.47 -41.86
CA GLY A 450 -14.64 2.76 -41.61
C GLY A 450 -14.94 3.16 -40.16
N ILE A 451 -13.95 3.69 -39.43
CA ILE A 451 -14.09 4.14 -38.04
C ILE A 451 -14.45 5.63 -38.03
N ASN A 452 -15.51 5.98 -37.29
CA ASN A 452 -15.83 7.37 -36.96
C ASN A 452 -15.17 7.75 -35.63
N THR A 453 -13.97 8.33 -35.71
CA THR A 453 -13.18 8.72 -34.53
C THR A 453 -13.80 9.87 -33.72
N SER A 454 -14.87 10.51 -34.21
CA SER A 454 -15.64 11.50 -33.44
C SER A 454 -16.74 10.88 -32.58
N GLU A 455 -17.00 9.58 -32.73
CA GLU A 455 -17.96 8.80 -31.95
C GLU A 455 -17.29 7.66 -31.17
N ASP A 456 -16.25 7.05 -31.75
CA ASP A 456 -15.64 5.83 -31.26
C ASP A 456 -14.10 6.02 -31.12
N PHE A 457 -13.66 6.38 -29.92
CA PHE A 457 -12.30 6.85 -29.62
C PHE A 457 -11.85 6.47 -28.21
N ASP A 458 -10.55 6.52 -27.92
CA ASP A 458 -9.99 6.21 -26.60
C ASP A 458 -9.96 7.41 -25.66
N ALA A 459 -9.52 8.58 -26.17
CA ALA A 459 -9.41 9.81 -25.39
C ALA A 459 -9.56 11.10 -26.23
N TYR A 460 -9.97 12.18 -25.55
CA TYR A 460 -9.98 13.54 -26.10
C TYR A 460 -8.63 14.21 -25.83
N VAL A 461 -7.78 14.29 -26.87
CA VAL A 461 -6.43 14.86 -26.77
C VAL A 461 -6.50 16.37 -26.94
N VAL A 462 -5.81 17.12 -26.08
CA VAL A 462 -5.76 18.59 -26.12
C VAL A 462 -4.32 19.09 -26.27
N ASP A 463 -4.15 20.23 -26.95
CA ASP A 463 -2.84 20.89 -27.12
C ASP A 463 -2.46 21.79 -25.94
N SER A 464 -3.42 22.10 -25.07
CA SER A 464 -3.20 22.92 -23.88
C SER A 464 -3.93 22.32 -22.69
N ARG A 465 -3.21 22.19 -21.56
CA ARG A 465 -3.72 21.67 -20.28
C ARG A 465 -5.07 22.27 -19.90
N GLY A 466 -5.22 23.59 -20.05
CA GLY A 466 -6.41 24.33 -19.62
C GLY A 466 -7.65 24.15 -20.51
N THR A 467 -7.55 23.41 -21.62
CA THR A 467 -8.66 23.22 -22.56
C THR A 467 -9.75 22.37 -21.93
N LYS A 468 -10.99 22.86 -21.93
CA LYS A 468 -12.15 22.08 -21.47
C LYS A 468 -12.60 21.09 -22.54
N VAL A 469 -13.02 19.91 -22.12
CA VAL A 469 -13.73 18.95 -22.97
C VAL A 469 -15.17 19.45 -23.16
N PRO A 470 -15.65 19.67 -24.40
CA PRO A 470 -17.02 20.09 -24.66
C PRO A 470 -18.05 19.03 -24.21
N SER A 471 -19.23 19.47 -23.76
CA SER A 471 -20.33 18.57 -23.37
C SER A 471 -20.93 17.76 -24.53
N THR A 472 -20.58 18.11 -25.77
CA THR A 472 -20.92 17.34 -26.98
C THR A 472 -20.06 16.09 -27.14
N VAL A 473 -18.90 16.02 -26.48
CA VAL A 473 -18.04 14.83 -26.45
C VAL A 473 -18.59 13.89 -25.38
N LYS A 474 -19.04 12.72 -25.81
CA LYS A 474 -19.70 11.73 -24.94
C LYS A 474 -19.10 10.37 -25.14
N SER A 475 -19.15 9.55 -24.09
CA SER A 475 -18.89 8.11 -24.23
C SER A 475 -19.93 7.49 -25.18
N TYR A 476 -19.48 6.56 -26.00
CA TYR A 476 -20.33 5.85 -26.96
C TYR A 476 -21.45 5.11 -26.23
N ASP A 477 -21.09 4.29 -25.23
CA ASP A 477 -22.05 3.61 -24.37
C ASP A 477 -22.27 4.42 -23.08
N GLY A 478 -23.53 4.64 -22.73
CA GLY A 478 -23.96 5.45 -21.57
C GLY A 478 -24.02 6.96 -21.76
N ALA A 479 -23.47 7.51 -22.86
CA ALA A 479 -23.53 8.94 -23.19
C ALA A 479 -22.99 9.88 -22.08
N ASN A 480 -22.01 9.43 -21.30
CA ASN A 480 -21.41 10.17 -20.20
C ASN A 480 -20.47 11.27 -20.70
N THR A 481 -20.30 12.33 -19.93
CA THR A 481 -19.44 13.48 -20.27
C THR A 481 -18.30 13.63 -19.27
N TYR A 482 -17.23 14.30 -19.71
CA TYR A 482 -16.14 14.71 -18.84
C TYR A 482 -16.52 15.93 -18.00
N ASN A 483 -16.34 15.86 -16.69
CA ASN A 483 -16.81 16.90 -15.77
C ASN A 483 -15.87 18.13 -15.66
N ASN A 484 -14.71 18.11 -16.32
CA ASN A 484 -13.73 19.21 -16.34
C ASN A 484 -13.16 19.61 -14.96
N PHE A 485 -13.12 18.67 -14.00
CA PHE A 485 -12.59 18.89 -12.65
C PHE A 485 -11.17 19.47 -12.63
N ASP A 486 -10.33 19.10 -13.59
CA ASP A 486 -8.91 19.50 -13.69
C ASP A 486 -8.69 20.97 -14.08
N THR A 487 -9.77 21.63 -14.53
CA THR A 487 -9.80 23.07 -14.87
C THR A 487 -10.56 23.91 -13.85
N ASP A 488 -11.15 23.27 -12.84
CA ASP A 488 -11.87 23.94 -11.76
C ASP A 488 -10.91 24.15 -10.57
N ASN A 489 -10.49 25.40 -10.35
CA ASN A 489 -9.58 25.75 -9.26
C ASN A 489 -10.19 25.57 -7.85
N SER A 490 -11.51 25.39 -7.73
CA SER A 490 -12.14 25.06 -6.45
C SER A 490 -12.02 23.57 -6.10
N VAL A 491 -11.76 22.73 -7.09
CA VAL A 491 -11.57 21.28 -6.93
C VAL A 491 -10.09 20.92 -7.02
N MET A 492 -9.42 21.36 -8.09
CA MET A 492 -8.07 20.94 -8.43
C MET A 492 -7.04 21.53 -7.45
N TYR A 493 -6.19 20.67 -6.89
CA TYR A 493 -5.07 21.07 -6.03
C TYR A 493 -3.93 21.71 -6.83
N SER A 494 -3.05 22.45 -6.15
CA SER A 494 -1.86 23.04 -6.76
C SER A 494 -0.74 22.01 -6.87
N TYR A 495 -0.08 21.96 -8.03
CA TYR A 495 1.06 21.08 -8.31
C TYR A 495 1.84 21.60 -9.52
N LYS A 496 2.97 20.95 -9.81
CA LYS A 496 3.76 21.20 -11.02
C LYS A 496 4.06 19.86 -11.69
N ALA A 497 3.49 19.62 -12.87
CA ALA A 497 3.87 18.47 -13.68
C ALA A 497 5.26 18.69 -14.30
N ASP A 498 6.11 17.67 -14.21
CA ASP A 498 7.25 17.51 -15.11
C ASP A 498 6.78 17.17 -16.54
N ASP A 499 7.66 17.32 -17.53
CA ASP A 499 7.44 16.70 -18.83
C ASP A 499 7.57 15.16 -18.72
N ALA A 500 7.01 14.43 -19.68
CA ALA A 500 6.93 12.97 -19.61
C ALA A 500 8.29 12.26 -19.53
N ALA A 501 9.35 12.81 -20.14
CA ALA A 501 10.68 12.18 -20.10
C ALA A 501 11.33 12.39 -18.72
N THR A 502 11.28 13.61 -18.20
CA THR A 502 11.73 13.92 -16.83
C THR A 502 10.94 13.11 -15.78
N ALA A 503 9.63 12.96 -15.98
CA ALA A 503 8.79 12.12 -15.15
C ALA A 503 9.29 10.66 -15.13
N ARG A 504 9.52 10.05 -16.29
CA ARG A 504 10.06 8.68 -16.41
C ARG A 504 11.40 8.52 -15.69
N ASP A 505 12.31 9.49 -15.81
CA ASP A 505 13.61 9.46 -15.13
C ASP A 505 13.45 9.57 -13.60
N ASN A 506 12.52 10.40 -13.12
CA ASN A 506 12.16 10.51 -11.71
C ASN A 506 11.53 9.21 -11.19
N VAL A 507 10.65 8.57 -11.96
CA VAL A 507 10.02 7.30 -11.62
C VAL A 507 11.06 6.19 -11.46
N VAL A 508 11.92 6.00 -12.46
CA VAL A 508 13.00 4.99 -12.42
C VAL A 508 13.92 5.19 -11.21
N ARG A 509 14.10 6.44 -10.76
CA ARG A 509 14.97 6.77 -9.63
C ARG A 509 14.29 6.60 -8.27
N TYR A 510 13.03 6.97 -8.14
CA TYR A 510 12.39 7.20 -6.85
C TYR A 510 11.17 6.34 -6.57
N ALA A 511 10.59 5.66 -7.56
CA ALA A 511 9.48 4.76 -7.31
C ALA A 511 9.92 3.50 -6.54
N GLY A 512 9.00 2.96 -5.74
CA GLY A 512 9.27 1.83 -4.87
C GLY A 512 10.01 2.23 -3.60
N ARG A 513 10.55 1.23 -2.89
CA ARG A 513 11.29 1.45 -1.65
C ARG A 513 12.56 2.26 -1.88
N VAL A 514 13.07 2.85 -0.80
CA VAL A 514 14.36 3.56 -0.81
C VAL A 514 15.45 2.72 -1.47
N GLN A 515 16.27 3.36 -2.31
CA GLN A 515 17.32 2.70 -3.10
C GLN A 515 16.81 1.58 -4.06
N GLY A 516 15.53 1.62 -4.43
CA GLY A 516 14.87 0.63 -5.29
C GLY A 516 14.68 -0.73 -4.62
N GLY A 517 14.63 -0.77 -3.28
CA GLY A 517 14.49 -2.00 -2.51
C GLY A 517 15.70 -2.94 -2.55
N ASP A 518 15.65 -4.00 -1.74
CA ASP A 518 16.69 -5.03 -1.67
C ASP A 518 16.46 -6.21 -2.63
N PHE A 519 15.20 -6.49 -2.98
CA PHE A 519 14.83 -7.42 -4.03
C PHE A 519 15.13 -6.80 -5.41
N LYS A 520 15.97 -7.47 -6.20
CA LYS A 520 16.36 -7.00 -7.54
C LYS A 520 15.91 -8.00 -8.59
N TRP A 521 15.24 -7.47 -9.61
CA TRP A 521 14.79 -8.23 -10.77
C TRP A 521 15.05 -7.44 -12.05
N THR A 522 15.22 -8.14 -13.17
CA THR A 522 15.36 -7.54 -14.49
C THR A 522 14.52 -8.35 -15.46
N PHE A 523 13.54 -7.69 -16.08
CA PHE A 523 12.69 -8.28 -17.08
C PHE A 523 13.43 -8.46 -18.41
N ASP A 524 13.09 -9.52 -19.15
CA ASP A 524 13.48 -9.67 -20.54
C ASP A 524 12.41 -9.01 -21.40
N ASN A 525 12.61 -7.73 -21.73
CA ASN A 525 11.64 -6.94 -22.50
C ASN A 525 11.26 -7.59 -23.85
N SER A 526 12.07 -8.49 -24.41
CA SER A 526 11.73 -9.19 -25.66
C SER A 526 10.61 -10.23 -25.48
N VAL A 527 10.38 -10.67 -24.25
CA VAL A 527 9.38 -11.67 -23.87
C VAL A 527 8.32 -11.04 -22.96
N ASP A 528 8.75 -10.33 -21.91
CA ASP A 528 7.89 -9.88 -20.82
C ASP A 528 6.99 -8.70 -21.24
N ASP A 529 7.41 -7.81 -22.15
CA ASP A 529 6.60 -6.65 -22.61
C ASP A 529 5.20 -7.06 -23.11
N ALA A 530 5.08 -8.25 -23.69
CA ALA A 530 3.84 -8.76 -24.28
C ALA A 530 3.18 -9.87 -23.46
N SER A 531 3.84 -10.34 -22.39
CA SER A 531 3.39 -11.47 -21.60
C SER A 531 2.46 -11.03 -20.49
N SER A 532 1.31 -11.69 -20.36
CA SER A 532 0.46 -11.60 -19.17
C SER A 532 0.43 -12.89 -18.36
N ASP A 533 1.31 -13.83 -18.70
CA ASP A 533 1.46 -15.08 -17.97
C ASP A 533 2.31 -14.84 -16.72
N VAL A 534 2.21 -15.75 -15.75
CA VAL A 534 3.07 -15.72 -14.56
C VAL A 534 4.52 -15.90 -14.99
N ASN A 535 5.38 -14.93 -14.66
CA ASN A 535 6.83 -15.09 -14.78
C ASN A 535 7.30 -16.04 -13.66
N GLN A 536 7.40 -17.33 -13.98
CA GLN A 536 7.69 -18.37 -12.99
C GLN A 536 9.04 -18.16 -12.26
N PRO A 537 10.14 -17.78 -12.95
CA PRO A 537 11.40 -17.43 -12.28
C PRO A 537 11.26 -16.28 -11.27
N LEU A 538 10.52 -15.21 -11.60
CA LEU A 538 10.23 -14.11 -10.67
C LEU A 538 9.47 -14.62 -9.44
N LYS A 539 8.40 -15.40 -9.67
CA LYS A 539 7.59 -15.99 -8.60
C LYS A 539 8.42 -16.87 -7.66
N ASP A 540 9.28 -17.73 -8.22
CA ASP A 540 10.16 -18.60 -7.44
C ASP A 540 11.15 -17.79 -6.59
N ALA A 541 11.68 -16.68 -7.13
CA ALA A 541 12.54 -15.76 -6.39
C ALA A 541 11.81 -15.07 -5.23
N LEU A 542 10.57 -14.64 -5.43
CA LEU A 542 9.73 -14.04 -4.38
C LEU A 542 9.39 -15.03 -3.26
N VAL A 543 9.10 -16.29 -3.58
CA VAL A 543 8.85 -17.36 -2.59
C VAL A 543 10.14 -17.72 -1.84
N ALA A 544 11.28 -17.66 -2.51
CA ALA A 544 12.59 -17.92 -1.91
C ALA A 544 13.08 -16.77 -1.01
N TYR A 545 12.53 -15.57 -1.18
CA TYR A 545 12.95 -14.39 -0.43
C TYR A 545 12.83 -14.59 1.10
N LYS A 546 13.91 -14.29 1.81
CA LYS A 546 13.97 -14.33 3.28
C LYS A 546 14.14 -12.96 3.91
N GLY A 547 14.61 -11.98 3.13
CA GLY A 547 14.99 -10.64 3.60
C GLY A 547 15.92 -10.67 4.80
N TRP A 548 16.04 -9.52 5.47
CA TRP A 548 16.67 -9.43 6.77
C TRP A 548 15.67 -9.84 7.87
N ASN A 549 16.02 -10.86 8.65
CA ASN A 549 15.23 -11.35 9.79
C ASN A 549 15.98 -11.21 11.13
N GLY A 550 17.05 -10.39 11.14
CA GLY A 550 17.96 -10.28 12.27
C GLY A 550 17.36 -9.56 13.48
N ASN A 551 17.96 -9.80 14.64
CA ASN A 551 17.63 -9.06 15.85
C ASN A 551 18.13 -7.61 15.73
N VAL A 552 17.26 -6.65 16.01
CA VAL A 552 17.68 -5.34 16.52
C VAL A 552 18.49 -5.59 17.79
N VAL A 553 19.64 -4.94 17.93
CA VAL A 553 20.49 -5.14 19.11
C VAL A 553 19.75 -4.58 20.33
N PRO A 554 19.49 -5.38 21.38
CA PRO A 554 18.90 -4.86 22.60
C PRO A 554 19.90 -3.88 23.23
N VAL A 555 19.53 -2.61 23.29
CA VAL A 555 20.09 -1.71 24.31
C VAL A 555 19.19 -1.91 25.53
N GLU A 556 19.78 -2.09 26.71
CA GLU A 556 19.02 -2.15 27.96
C GLU A 556 17.98 -1.02 27.99
N SER A 557 16.70 -1.40 28.04
CA SER A 557 15.59 -0.49 27.96
C SER A 557 15.60 0.47 29.14
N SER A 558 16.11 1.68 28.96
CA SER A 558 15.63 2.79 29.77
C SER A 558 14.34 3.27 29.14
N SER A 559 13.21 2.96 29.78
CA SER A 559 11.93 3.64 29.54
C SER A 559 12.13 5.13 29.81
N SER A 560 12.53 5.90 28.80
CA SER A 560 12.57 7.35 28.91
C SER A 560 11.19 7.88 28.50
N THR A 561 10.32 8.04 29.50
CA THR A 561 9.32 9.09 29.45
C THR A 561 10.07 10.40 29.23
N LEU A 562 9.90 11.02 28.07
CA LEU A 562 10.34 12.40 27.86
C LEU A 562 9.57 13.27 28.85
N ALA A 563 10.23 13.60 29.98
CA ALA A 563 9.75 14.62 30.90
C ALA A 563 9.75 15.96 30.14
N SER A 564 8.56 16.56 30.06
CA SER A 564 8.39 17.94 29.66
C SER A 564 9.19 18.85 30.59
N SER A 565 10.24 19.49 30.08
CA SER A 565 10.89 20.59 30.79
C SER A 565 10.06 21.85 30.58
N SER A 566 9.27 22.20 31.59
CA SER A 566 8.64 23.51 31.71
C SER A 566 9.68 24.52 32.21
N SER A 567 10.15 25.40 31.33
CA SER A 567 10.79 26.65 31.74
C SER A 567 9.79 27.80 31.54
N SER A 568 9.21 28.25 32.63
CA SER A 568 8.36 29.42 32.74
C SER A 568 9.19 30.69 32.94
N ALA A 569 9.01 31.71 32.09
CA ALA A 569 9.09 33.16 32.40
C ALA A 569 8.59 33.96 31.16
N PRO A 570 8.21 35.24 31.29
CA PRO A 570 6.82 35.68 31.25
C PRO A 570 6.41 36.31 29.90
N VAL A 571 5.09 36.31 29.67
CA VAL A 571 4.43 36.95 28.52
C VAL A 571 4.25 38.44 28.83
N GLU A 572 4.78 39.32 27.97
CA GLU A 572 4.33 40.70 27.89
C GLU A 572 3.19 40.81 26.87
N ASP A 573 2.15 41.50 27.34
CA ASP A 573 0.88 41.85 26.72
C ASP A 573 1.09 42.92 25.63
N LEU A 574 0.37 42.81 24.51
CA LEU A 574 -0.07 43.95 23.72
C LEU A 574 -1.23 43.54 22.81
N SER A 575 -2.41 43.85 23.32
CA SER A 575 -3.70 43.93 22.64
C SER A 575 -3.72 44.72 21.32
N SER A 576 -4.53 44.27 20.36
CA SER A 576 -5.51 45.13 19.69
C SER A 576 -6.58 44.32 18.92
N SER A 577 -7.82 44.73 19.17
CA SER A 577 -9.16 44.27 18.76
C SER A 577 -9.53 44.25 17.27
N SER A 578 -10.49 43.38 16.90
CA SER A 578 -11.81 43.74 16.31
C SER A 578 -12.62 42.46 15.97
N SER A 579 -13.58 42.07 16.82
CA SER A 579 -15.04 42.30 16.73
C SER A 579 -15.80 41.27 15.86
N LEU A 580 -16.41 40.31 16.56
CA LEU A 580 -17.50 39.44 16.12
C LEU A 580 -18.84 40.13 16.37
N ALA A 581 -19.80 39.92 15.46
CA ALA A 581 -21.23 40.14 15.72
C ALA A 581 -21.99 38.83 15.49
N SER A 582 -22.76 38.44 16.49
CA SER A 582 -23.66 37.28 16.54
C SER A 582 -25.11 37.72 16.35
N SER A 583 -25.96 36.88 15.77
CA SER A 583 -27.41 36.90 16.04
C SER A 583 -28.04 35.52 15.96
N SER A 584 -28.63 35.09 17.09
CA SER A 584 -29.70 34.09 17.26
C SER A 584 -31.04 34.62 16.69
N SER A 585 -32.17 33.93 16.50
CA SER A 585 -32.78 32.70 17.05
C SER A 585 -34.16 32.43 16.37
N ALA A 586 -34.49 31.14 16.18
CA ALA A 586 -35.80 30.46 16.38
C ALA A 586 -36.99 30.71 15.38
N PRO A 587 -38.12 29.95 15.48
CA PRO A 587 -38.43 28.74 14.69
C PRO A 587 -39.84 28.80 14.00
N VAL A 588 -40.37 27.69 13.45
CA VAL A 588 -41.79 27.19 13.53
C VAL A 588 -42.20 26.25 12.35
N GLU A 589 -42.75 25.08 12.75
CA GLU A 589 -43.81 24.16 12.22
C GLU A 589 -43.84 23.49 10.82
N ASP A 590 -43.75 22.15 10.88
CA ASP A 590 -44.67 21.06 10.47
C ASP A 590 -45.87 21.30 9.52
N LEU A 591 -46.04 20.42 8.50
CA LEU A 591 -47.31 19.83 8.02
C LEU A 591 -47.15 18.82 6.85
N SER A 592 -47.27 17.54 7.21
CA SER A 592 -47.95 16.37 6.59
C SER A 592 -48.26 16.19 5.07
N SER A 593 -48.04 14.93 4.66
CA SER A 593 -48.80 14.05 3.71
C SER A 593 -48.62 14.27 2.19
N SER A 594 -48.56 13.26 1.30
CA SER A 594 -49.17 11.91 1.30
C SER A 594 -48.57 10.94 0.24
N SER A 595 -48.55 9.62 0.57
CA SER A 595 -48.82 8.40 -0.24
C SER A 595 -47.99 8.09 -1.51
N SER A 596 -47.68 6.86 -1.92
CA SER A 596 -47.78 5.44 -1.48
C SER A 596 -47.08 4.64 -2.60
N SER A 597 -46.37 3.53 -2.39
CA SER A 597 -46.93 2.16 -2.45
C SER A 597 -45.83 1.13 -2.15
N SER A 598 -46.09 0.22 -1.20
CA SER A 598 -45.31 -0.98 -0.93
C SER A 598 -46.27 -2.19 -0.93
N VAL A 599 -45.88 -3.28 -1.58
CA VAL A 599 -46.64 -4.55 -1.58
C VAL A 599 -45.92 -5.55 -0.67
N THR A 600 -46.69 -6.10 0.27
CA THR A 600 -46.35 -7.08 1.30
C THR A 600 -46.85 -8.46 0.88
N LEU A 601 -46.16 -9.54 1.28
CA LEU A 601 -46.71 -10.86 1.69
C LEU A 601 -45.59 -11.62 2.43
N GLN A 602 -45.78 -12.49 3.43
CA GLN A 602 -46.72 -12.66 4.54
C GLN A 602 -46.07 -13.74 5.44
N SER A 603 -46.27 -13.68 6.75
CA SER A 603 -45.70 -14.55 7.80
C SER A 603 -46.46 -15.86 8.02
N SER A 604 -45.82 -16.84 8.66
CA SER A 604 -46.48 -17.88 9.46
C SER A 604 -45.59 -18.30 10.63
N ASP A 605 -46.05 -18.04 11.85
CA ASP A 605 -45.44 -18.39 13.15
C ASP A 605 -45.69 -19.85 13.55
N SER A 606 -44.78 -20.44 14.34
CA SER A 606 -45.09 -20.91 15.72
C SER A 606 -43.88 -21.57 16.43
N GLU A 607 -43.45 -20.89 17.48
CA GLU A 607 -42.95 -21.33 18.79
C GLU A 607 -42.10 -22.61 18.97
N THR A 608 -40.85 -22.43 19.42
CA THR A 608 -40.47 -22.78 20.82
C THR A 608 -39.16 -22.11 21.20
N SER A 609 -39.23 -21.21 22.18
CA SER A 609 -38.10 -20.52 22.79
C SER A 609 -37.35 -21.44 23.76
N VAL A 610 -36.08 -21.72 23.45
CA VAL A 610 -35.08 -22.15 24.45
C VAL A 610 -33.86 -21.23 24.32
N SER A 611 -33.72 -20.36 25.33
CA SER A 611 -32.56 -19.55 25.73
C SER A 611 -31.44 -19.29 24.72
N ILE A 612 -31.47 -18.09 24.13
CA ILE A 612 -30.37 -17.44 23.41
C ILE A 612 -29.36 -16.93 24.45
N ALA A 613 -28.60 -17.83 25.07
CA ALA A 613 -27.43 -17.48 25.89
C ALA A 613 -26.53 -18.68 26.23
N GLU A 614 -26.37 -19.69 25.36
CA GLU A 614 -25.34 -20.73 25.58
C GLU A 614 -25.09 -21.58 24.31
N SER A 615 -24.32 -21.04 23.37
CA SER A 615 -23.58 -21.81 22.36
C SER A 615 -22.58 -20.88 21.69
N LEU A 616 -21.41 -20.76 22.31
CA LEU A 616 -20.23 -20.11 21.77
C LEU A 616 -19.89 -20.66 20.37
N ARG A 617 -19.78 -19.76 19.40
CA ARG A 617 -18.82 -19.74 18.27
C ARG A 617 -17.94 -21.00 18.08
N ALA A 618 -18.52 -22.12 17.64
CA ALA A 618 -17.74 -23.23 17.10
C ALA A 618 -17.62 -23.07 15.58
N PRO A 619 -16.43 -23.19 14.98
CA PRO A 619 -16.29 -23.20 13.51
C PRO A 619 -17.08 -24.37 12.92
N ALA A 620 -17.66 -24.19 11.72
CA ALA A 620 -18.49 -25.19 11.05
C ALA A 620 -17.77 -26.55 10.89
N MET A 621 -16.45 -26.53 10.69
CA MET A 621 -15.57 -27.68 10.88
C MET A 621 -14.21 -27.27 11.44
N ARG A 622 -13.60 -28.14 12.25
CA ARG A 622 -12.27 -27.94 12.84
C ARG A 622 -11.42 -29.19 12.68
N TYR A 623 -10.17 -29.03 12.26
CA TYR A 623 -9.17 -30.10 12.32
C TYR A 623 -8.32 -29.98 13.57
N ILE A 624 -8.20 -31.07 14.33
CA ILE A 624 -7.33 -31.17 15.51
C ILE A 624 -6.16 -32.06 15.11
N ALA A 625 -5.02 -31.45 14.79
CA ALA A 625 -3.85 -32.15 14.28
C ALA A 625 -3.27 -33.17 15.27
N ALA A 626 -3.24 -32.82 16.57
CA ALA A 626 -2.73 -33.70 17.63
C ALA A 626 -3.52 -35.02 17.72
N ASP A 627 -4.85 -34.92 17.63
CA ASP A 627 -5.77 -36.07 17.73
C ASP A 627 -6.07 -36.71 16.37
N ARG A 628 -5.59 -36.11 15.28
CA ARG A 628 -5.85 -36.50 13.89
C ARG A 628 -7.35 -36.69 13.62
N ARG A 629 -8.19 -35.78 14.11
CA ARG A 629 -9.64 -35.85 13.93
C ARG A 629 -10.25 -34.55 13.41
N LEU A 630 -11.40 -34.65 12.78
CA LEU A 630 -12.26 -33.52 12.47
C LEU A 630 -13.43 -33.45 13.43
N GLU A 631 -13.82 -32.25 13.81
CA GLU A 631 -15.03 -31.95 14.56
C GLU A 631 -15.96 -31.08 13.73
N ILE A 632 -17.25 -31.43 13.68
CA ILE A 632 -18.27 -30.80 12.82
C ILE A 632 -19.31 -30.09 13.68
N GLY A 633 -19.37 -28.77 13.52
CA GLY A 633 -20.20 -27.85 14.30
C GLY A 633 -21.52 -27.45 13.64
N VAL A 634 -21.87 -27.99 12.46
CA VAL A 634 -23.12 -27.61 11.77
C VAL A 634 -24.35 -28.27 12.39
N ALA A 635 -25.48 -27.55 12.37
CA ALA A 635 -26.79 -28.08 12.73
C ALA A 635 -27.44 -28.79 11.53
N GLY A 636 -28.26 -29.80 11.79
CA GLY A 636 -28.96 -30.57 10.74
C GLY A 636 -28.12 -31.65 10.06
N MET A 637 -28.61 -32.16 8.93
CA MET A 637 -27.95 -33.21 8.15
C MET A 637 -26.74 -32.66 7.39
N PHE A 638 -25.65 -33.44 7.35
CA PHE A 638 -24.44 -33.08 6.63
C PHE A 638 -23.70 -34.32 6.10
N ARG A 639 -22.76 -34.09 5.18
CA ARG A 639 -21.77 -35.06 4.73
C ARG A 639 -20.39 -34.42 4.71
N VAL A 640 -19.38 -35.16 5.17
CA VAL A 640 -17.96 -34.82 5.06
C VAL A 640 -17.31 -35.76 4.05
N ASP A 641 -16.68 -35.22 3.01
CA ASP A 641 -15.80 -35.98 2.11
C ASP A 641 -14.35 -35.52 2.34
N VAL A 642 -13.41 -36.45 2.51
CA VAL A 642 -11.97 -36.15 2.53
C VAL A 642 -11.37 -36.61 1.21
N VAL A 643 -10.69 -35.70 0.53
CA VAL A 643 -10.18 -35.88 -0.83
C VAL A 643 -8.68 -35.59 -0.84
N ARG A 644 -7.89 -36.40 -1.53
CA ARG A 644 -6.48 -36.09 -1.81
C ARG A 644 -6.38 -34.99 -2.87
N MET A 645 -5.20 -34.38 -2.99
CA MET A 645 -4.96 -33.36 -4.01
C MET A 645 -5.09 -33.86 -5.46
N ASP A 646 -4.98 -35.17 -5.68
CA ASP A 646 -5.24 -35.80 -6.99
C ASP A 646 -6.74 -35.96 -7.30
N GLY A 647 -7.64 -35.46 -6.44
CA GLY A 647 -9.09 -35.59 -6.60
C GLY A 647 -9.68 -36.90 -6.08
N THR A 648 -8.86 -37.83 -5.59
CA THR A 648 -9.32 -39.12 -5.06
C THR A 648 -9.97 -38.93 -3.69
N LYS A 649 -11.26 -39.26 -3.58
CA LYS A 649 -11.94 -39.32 -2.29
C LYS A 649 -11.49 -40.53 -1.49
N VAL A 650 -10.96 -40.29 -0.29
CA VAL A 650 -10.38 -41.31 0.58
C VAL A 650 -11.24 -41.64 1.79
N LEU A 651 -12.15 -40.75 2.17
CA LEU A 651 -13.08 -40.95 3.30
C LEU A 651 -14.38 -40.18 3.06
N SER A 652 -15.50 -40.76 3.49
CA SER A 652 -16.80 -40.08 3.57
C SER A 652 -17.43 -40.40 4.92
N SER A 653 -18.00 -39.41 5.59
CA SER A 653 -18.62 -39.57 6.91
C SER A 653 -19.78 -38.59 7.10
N ALA A 654 -20.75 -38.99 7.92
CA ALA A 654 -21.80 -38.10 8.44
C ALA A 654 -21.69 -37.95 9.98
N SER A 655 -20.56 -38.34 10.56
CA SER A 655 -20.30 -38.22 12.00
C SER A 655 -19.84 -36.83 12.38
N ARG A 656 -20.22 -36.37 13.57
CA ARG A 656 -19.76 -35.09 14.13
C ARG A 656 -18.29 -35.11 14.52
N VAL A 657 -17.73 -36.30 14.75
CA VAL A 657 -16.30 -36.52 14.99
C VAL A 657 -15.82 -37.55 13.97
N VAL A 658 -14.85 -37.17 13.15
CA VAL A 658 -14.30 -38.02 12.08
C VAL A 658 -12.84 -38.31 12.39
N ASP A 659 -12.52 -39.58 12.64
CA ASP A 659 -11.15 -40.04 12.83
C ASP A 659 -10.40 -40.09 11.48
N LEU A 660 -9.24 -39.43 11.43
CA LEU A 660 -8.34 -39.39 10.28
C LEU A 660 -7.01 -40.10 10.55
N SER A 661 -6.85 -40.77 11.70
CA SER A 661 -5.64 -41.46 12.10
C SER A 661 -5.15 -42.46 11.04
N GLY A 662 -6.07 -43.16 10.38
CA GLY A 662 -5.81 -44.15 9.32
C GLY A 662 -5.42 -43.58 7.95
N LEU A 663 -5.47 -42.26 7.75
CA LEU A 663 -5.01 -41.65 6.50
C LEU A 663 -3.47 -41.64 6.42
N ARG A 664 -2.91 -41.78 5.22
CA ARG A 664 -1.46 -41.60 4.99
C ARG A 664 -1.03 -40.16 5.27
N ALA A 665 0.26 -39.93 5.50
CA ALA A 665 0.78 -38.57 5.56
C ALA A 665 0.56 -37.88 4.20
N GLY A 666 0.16 -36.60 4.21
CA GLY A 666 -0.13 -35.86 3.00
C GLY A 666 -1.13 -34.74 3.20
N VAL A 667 -1.41 -34.03 2.11
CA VAL A 667 -2.36 -32.91 2.07
C VAL A 667 -3.71 -33.40 1.56
N TYR A 668 -4.77 -32.99 2.26
CA TYR A 668 -6.14 -33.36 1.96
C TYR A 668 -7.04 -32.12 1.90
N VAL A 669 -8.05 -32.16 1.04
CA VAL A 669 -9.17 -31.24 1.02
C VAL A 669 -10.35 -31.94 1.66
N VAL A 670 -10.87 -31.35 2.73
CA VAL A 670 -12.09 -31.81 3.39
C VAL A 670 -13.24 -30.95 2.90
N ARG A 671 -14.30 -31.58 2.41
CA ARG A 671 -15.53 -30.92 1.94
C ARG A 671 -16.69 -31.26 2.86
N LEU A 672 -17.24 -30.26 3.54
CA LEU A 672 -18.46 -30.38 4.33
C LEU A 672 -19.64 -29.87 3.50
N VAL A 673 -20.64 -30.72 3.28
CA VAL A 673 -21.86 -30.38 2.55
C VAL A 673 -23.05 -30.42 3.50
N SER A 674 -23.80 -29.33 3.61
CA SER A 674 -25.02 -29.25 4.41
C SER A 674 -26.00 -28.26 3.79
N ALA A 675 -27.29 -28.62 3.74
CA ALA A 675 -28.39 -27.77 3.25
C ALA A 675 -28.11 -27.06 1.90
N GLY A 676 -27.52 -27.76 0.93
CA GLY A 676 -27.22 -27.20 -0.41
C GLY A 676 -25.98 -26.31 -0.48
N SER A 677 -25.28 -26.09 0.65
CA SER A 677 -24.02 -25.35 0.73
C SER A 677 -22.84 -26.29 0.96
N ALA A 678 -21.66 -25.92 0.46
CA ALA A 678 -20.43 -26.68 0.67
C ALA A 678 -19.31 -25.77 1.21
N LEU A 679 -18.66 -26.21 2.29
CA LEU A 679 -17.46 -25.59 2.85
C LEU A 679 -16.25 -26.49 2.60
N GLN A 680 -15.08 -25.89 2.43
CA GLN A 680 -13.84 -26.63 2.22
C GLN A 680 -12.77 -26.21 3.24
N LEU A 681 -11.99 -27.18 3.70
CA LEU A 681 -10.84 -26.98 4.57
C LEU A 681 -9.67 -27.83 4.04
N LYS A 682 -8.52 -27.20 3.81
CA LYS A 682 -7.28 -27.91 3.49
C LYS A 682 -6.59 -28.31 4.80
N ILE A 683 -6.24 -29.58 4.93
CA ILE A 683 -5.53 -30.11 6.10
C ILE A 683 -4.22 -30.77 5.67
N LEU A 684 -3.17 -30.57 6.48
CA LEU A 684 -1.93 -31.33 6.36
C LEU A 684 -1.91 -32.39 7.45
N LYS A 685 -1.87 -33.67 7.05
CA LYS A 685 -1.62 -34.77 7.98
C LYS A 685 -0.13 -35.11 7.93
N SER A 686 0.59 -34.77 8.98
CA SER A 686 2.00 -35.15 9.14
C SER A 686 2.15 -36.66 9.35
N ALA A 687 3.34 -37.19 9.02
CA ALA A 687 3.73 -38.53 9.46
C ALA A 687 3.73 -38.58 11.00
N PRO A 688 3.50 -39.76 11.61
CA PRO A 688 3.58 -39.91 13.05
C PRO A 688 4.89 -39.45 13.67
#